data_AF-A0A096NIV4-F1
#
_entry.id   AF-A0A096NIV4-F1
#
_cell.length_a   1.000
_cell.length_b   1.000
_cell.length_c   1.000
_cell.angle_alpha   90.00
_cell.angle_beta   90.00
_cell.angle_gamma   90.00
#
_symmetry.space_group_name_H-M   'P 1'
#
loop_
_entity.id
_entity.type
_entity.pdbx_description
1 polymer ?
#
loop_
_entity_poly.entity_id
_entity_poly.type
_entity_poly.pdbx_seq_one_letter_code
_entity_poly.pdbx_strand_id
1 'polypeptide(L)'
;MEVLREKVEEEEEAEREEAAERAEWARTEKMMRPVEVRKEETTLTQEMLRDLEKKLSEIQIPISAELPAFTKDTIDISKLPVSYKTNTPKEEHLLQVADNFSRQYSHLCPDRVPLFLHPLNECEVPKFVSTTLRPTLMPYPELYNWDSCAQFVSDFLTMVPLPDPLKPPSHLYSSTTVLNYQKGNCFDFSTLLCSMLIGSGYDAYCVNGYGSLDLCHMDLTREVCPLTVKPKETVQKEEKVLPKKYTIRPPRDLCSRFEQEQEVKKQQEIRAQEKKQLREEEERLMEAEKAKPDALHGLRVHSWVLVLSGKREVPENFFIDAFTGHSYSTQDERFLGIESLWNHKNYWINMQDCWNCCKDLIFDLGDPVRWEYMLLGTDKSQLSLTEEDDSGINDEDDVENLGKEDEDKSFDMPHSWVEQIEISPEAFETRCPNGKKVIQYKRAKLEKWAPYLNSNGLVSRLTTYEDLECTNILEIKEWYQNREDMLELKHINKTTDLKTDYFKPGHPQALRVHSYKSMQPEMDRVIEFYEMARVDGLIKREETARTMTEYYQGRPDFLSYRHANFRPRVKKLALSSAESNPRPIVKITEQFFRNPAKPAEEDVAERVFLLAEERIQLRYHCRDDHITASKREFLRRTEVDSKGNKIIMTPDMCISFEVEPMEHTKKLLYQYEAMMHLKREEKLSRHQVWESELEVLEILKLREEEEAAHALTISIYDTKRNEKSKEYREAMERVMHEEHLRQVETQLDYLAPFLAQLPPGEKLTRWQAVRLKDECLSDFKQRLINKANLIQARFEKETQELQKKQQWYQENQVTLTPEDEDLYLSYCSQAMFRIRILEQRLNRHKELAPLKYLALEEKLYKDPRLGELQKIFA
;
A
#
# COMPACT_ATOMS: atom_id res chain seq x y z
N MET A 1 66.67 29.97 -13.59
CA MET A 1 66.72 30.96 -12.50
C MET A 1 65.54 31.92 -12.53
N GLU A 2 64.94 32.25 -13.68
CA GLU A 2 63.68 33.02 -13.74
C GLU A 2 62.42 32.22 -13.41
N VAL A 3 62.30 30.97 -13.88
CA VAL A 3 61.13 30.11 -13.60
C VAL A 3 61.00 29.70 -12.11
N LEU A 4 62.09 29.76 -11.35
CA LEU A 4 62.07 29.55 -9.89
C LEU A 4 61.74 30.83 -9.13
N ARG A 5 61.87 32.02 -9.73
CA ARG A 5 61.46 33.28 -9.10
C ARG A 5 59.97 33.52 -9.29
N GLU A 6 59.43 33.23 -10.47
CA GLU A 6 57.98 33.34 -10.74
C GLU A 6 57.17 32.42 -9.84
N LYS A 7 57.63 31.19 -9.59
CA LYS A 7 56.94 30.27 -8.68
C LYS A 7 57.02 30.68 -7.22
N VAL A 8 58.12 31.30 -6.79
CA VAL A 8 58.27 31.80 -5.42
C VAL A 8 57.45 33.09 -5.23
N GLU A 9 57.33 33.93 -6.27
CA GLU A 9 56.46 35.11 -6.24
C GLU A 9 54.96 34.73 -6.24
N GLU A 10 54.54 33.72 -7.02
CA GLU A 10 53.16 33.20 -6.96
C GLU A 10 52.84 32.55 -5.61
N GLU A 11 53.80 31.83 -5.01
CA GLU A 11 53.61 31.17 -3.71
C GLU A 11 53.61 32.19 -2.55
N GLU A 12 54.44 33.25 -2.63
CA GLU A 12 54.39 34.38 -1.68
C GLU A 12 53.16 35.27 -1.85
N GLU A 13 52.60 35.40 -3.05
CA GLU A 13 51.33 36.10 -3.28
C GLU A 13 50.14 35.28 -2.75
N ALA A 14 50.15 33.96 -2.94
CA ALA A 14 49.14 33.06 -2.39
C ALA A 14 49.16 33.04 -0.85
N GLU A 15 50.34 33.00 -0.21
CA GLU A 15 50.43 33.12 1.26
C GLU A 15 49.99 34.51 1.77
N ARG A 16 50.22 35.58 1.00
CA ARG A 16 49.74 36.92 1.35
C ARG A 16 48.21 37.05 1.23
N GLU A 17 47.60 36.42 0.23
CA GLU A 17 46.14 36.35 0.10
C GLU A 17 45.51 35.52 1.23
N GLU A 18 46.09 34.36 1.56
CA GLU A 18 45.58 33.51 2.64
C GLU A 18 45.75 34.17 4.03
N ALA A 19 46.83 34.94 4.23
CA ALA A 19 47.04 35.75 5.43
C ALA A 19 46.07 36.95 5.49
N ALA A 20 45.71 37.54 4.34
CA ALA A 20 44.72 38.60 4.26
C ALA A 20 43.30 38.09 4.54
N GLU A 21 42.93 36.91 4.03
CA GLU A 21 41.66 36.25 4.34
C GLU A 21 41.56 35.83 5.81
N ARG A 22 42.64 35.28 6.41
CA ARG A 22 42.67 35.02 7.87
C ARG A 22 42.57 36.32 8.69
N ALA A 23 43.16 37.42 8.22
CA ALA A 23 43.08 38.71 8.89
C ALA A 23 41.69 39.36 8.73
N GLU A 24 41.01 39.15 7.60
CA GLU A 24 39.61 39.53 7.43
C GLU A 24 38.70 38.69 8.31
N TRP A 25 38.86 37.36 8.33
CA TRP A 25 38.08 36.47 9.19
C TRP A 25 38.25 36.80 10.69
N ALA A 26 39.48 37.11 11.13
CA ALA A 26 39.75 37.57 12.48
C ALA A 26 39.19 38.99 12.78
N ARG A 27 38.95 39.81 11.75
CA ARG A 27 38.24 41.11 11.88
C ARG A 27 36.73 40.91 11.94
N THR A 28 36.15 39.99 11.16
CA THR A 28 34.73 39.63 11.22
C THR A 28 34.37 38.98 12.56
N GLU A 29 35.26 38.13 13.10
CA GLU A 29 35.09 37.50 14.42
C GLU A 29 35.22 38.52 15.57
N LYS A 30 36.01 39.59 15.40
CA LYS A 30 36.08 40.72 16.34
C LYS A 30 34.92 41.72 16.22
N MET A 31 34.27 41.81 15.06
CA MET A 31 33.07 42.63 14.84
C MET A 31 31.78 41.96 15.34
N MET A 32 31.80 40.65 15.61
CA MET A 32 30.69 39.89 16.19
C MET A 32 30.87 39.53 17.68
N ARG A 33 31.68 40.30 18.44
CA ARG A 33 31.63 40.27 19.91
C ARG A 33 30.63 41.31 20.43
N PRO A 34 29.61 40.93 21.22
CA PRO A 34 28.75 41.89 21.88
C PRO A 34 29.59 42.75 22.83
N VAL A 35 29.41 44.06 22.77
CA VAL A 35 29.94 44.99 23.77
C VAL A 35 29.33 44.61 25.13
N GLU A 36 30.17 44.18 26.08
CA GLU A 36 29.81 44.04 27.48
C GLU A 36 29.40 45.41 28.03
N VAL A 37 28.10 45.66 28.06
CA VAL A 37 27.51 46.70 28.90
C VAL A 37 27.56 46.16 30.32
N ARG A 38 28.48 46.69 31.14
CA ARG A 38 28.43 46.57 32.60
C ARG A 38 27.08 47.10 33.09
N LYS A 39 26.12 46.21 33.29
CA LYS A 39 24.95 46.47 34.13
C LYS A 39 25.37 46.19 35.56
N GLU A 40 25.28 47.22 36.40
CA GLU A 40 25.41 47.12 37.85
C GLU A 40 24.44 46.03 38.34
N GLU A 41 24.98 45.03 39.04
CA GLU A 41 24.22 43.98 39.68
C GLU A 41 23.41 44.57 40.84
N THR A 42 22.14 44.87 40.61
CA THR A 42 21.18 45.04 41.70
C THR A 42 20.79 43.66 42.21
N THR A 43 21.38 43.23 43.32
CA THR A 43 20.98 42.04 44.06
C THR A 43 19.49 42.14 44.44
N LEU A 44 18.66 41.30 43.82
CA LEU A 44 17.24 41.17 44.15
C LEU A 44 17.10 40.61 45.57
N THR A 45 16.45 41.36 46.45
CA THR A 45 16.16 40.92 47.82
C THR A 45 15.07 39.85 47.85
N GLN A 46 15.12 38.97 48.85
CA GLN A 46 14.24 37.81 49.01
C GLN A 46 12.74 38.15 49.07
N GLU A 47 12.40 39.41 49.40
CA GLU A 47 11.03 39.93 49.34
C GLU A 47 10.56 40.19 47.90
N MET A 48 11.44 40.64 47.00
CA MET A 48 11.10 40.84 45.59
C MET A 48 10.85 39.52 44.86
N LEU A 49 11.57 38.44 45.24
CA LEU A 49 11.31 37.10 44.71
C LEU A 49 9.95 36.57 45.16
N ARG A 50 9.58 36.76 46.44
CA ARG A 50 8.25 36.39 46.95
C ARG A 50 7.13 37.20 46.30
N ASP A 51 7.37 38.47 46.01
CA ASP A 51 6.39 39.34 45.35
C ASP A 51 6.23 38.98 43.85
N LEU A 52 7.32 38.52 43.20
CA LEU A 52 7.28 37.97 41.84
C LEU A 52 6.58 36.62 41.78
N GLU A 53 6.84 35.74 42.75
CA GLU A 53 6.19 34.43 42.89
C GLU A 53 4.68 34.59 43.15
N LYS A 54 4.31 35.58 43.97
CA LYS A 54 2.92 35.96 44.21
C LYS A 54 2.25 36.55 42.97
N LYS A 55 2.93 37.46 42.25
CA LYS A 55 2.43 38.03 40.98
C LYS A 55 2.31 36.99 39.86
N LEU A 56 3.20 36.00 39.81
CA LEU A 56 3.11 34.87 38.88
C LEU A 56 1.97 33.92 39.25
N SER A 57 1.69 33.73 40.54
CA SER A 57 0.54 32.94 41.02
C SER A 57 -0.82 33.61 40.79
N GLU A 58 -0.85 34.94 40.60
CA GLU A 58 -2.06 35.72 40.32
C GLU A 58 -2.36 35.84 38.80
N ILE A 59 -1.42 35.46 37.92
CA ILE A 59 -1.64 35.40 36.47
C ILE A 59 -2.32 34.07 36.14
N GLN A 60 -3.64 34.07 36.10
CA GLN A 60 -4.39 32.99 35.45
C GLN A 60 -4.24 33.15 33.94
N ILE A 61 -3.34 32.36 33.35
CA ILE A 61 -3.33 32.13 31.91
C ILE A 61 -4.69 31.51 31.58
N PRO A 62 -5.48 32.08 30.65
CA PRO A 62 -6.63 31.36 30.14
C PRO A 62 -6.06 30.15 29.43
N ILE A 63 -6.22 28.97 30.01
CA ILE A 63 -6.01 27.71 29.32
C ILE A 63 -6.96 27.76 28.14
N SER A 64 -6.43 28.11 26.98
CA SER A 64 -7.11 28.00 25.70
C SER A 64 -7.53 26.55 25.58
N ALA A 65 -8.84 26.32 25.68
CA ALA A 65 -9.57 25.08 25.42
C ALA A 65 -8.76 23.80 25.64
N GLU A 66 -9.04 23.07 26.73
CA GLU A 66 -8.62 21.68 26.93
C GLU A 66 -8.57 20.94 25.59
N LEU A 67 -7.36 20.77 25.06
CA LEU A 67 -7.11 19.76 24.03
C LEU A 67 -7.52 18.44 24.69
N PRO A 68 -8.35 17.61 24.05
CA PRO A 68 -8.92 16.44 24.69
C PRO A 68 -7.78 15.46 24.99
N ALA A 69 -7.24 15.55 26.20
CA ALA A 69 -6.39 14.53 26.76
C ALA A 69 -7.21 13.23 26.75
N PHE A 70 -6.56 12.13 26.41
CA PHE A 70 -7.12 10.79 26.52
C PHE A 70 -7.28 10.49 28.02
N THR A 71 -8.35 11.02 28.62
CA THR A 71 -8.63 10.89 30.05
C THR A 71 -9.37 9.59 30.31
N LYS A 72 -9.03 8.97 31.45
CA LYS A 72 -9.50 7.65 31.95
C LYS A 72 -11.01 7.42 31.82
N ASP A 73 -11.82 8.48 31.80
CA ASP A 73 -13.27 8.43 31.84
C ASP A 73 -13.94 7.87 30.57
N THR A 74 -13.14 7.56 29.54
CA THR A 74 -13.66 7.04 28.25
C THR A 74 -13.46 5.54 28.04
N ILE A 75 -12.65 4.85 28.85
CA ILE A 75 -12.29 3.44 28.61
C ILE A 75 -13.20 2.50 29.40
N ASP A 76 -13.97 1.66 28.71
CA ASP A 76 -14.78 0.61 29.35
C ASP A 76 -13.91 -0.57 29.84
N ILE A 77 -13.44 -0.48 31.09
CA ILE A 77 -12.59 -1.48 31.75
C ILE A 77 -13.36 -2.79 32.07
N SER A 78 -14.70 -2.77 32.03
CA SER A 78 -15.51 -3.92 32.44
C SER A 78 -15.32 -5.14 31.52
N LYS A 79 -15.13 -4.90 30.22
CA LYS A 79 -14.99 -5.93 29.18
C LYS A 79 -13.57 -6.50 29.06
N LEU A 80 -12.58 -5.89 29.70
CA LEU A 80 -11.18 -6.31 29.57
C LEU A 80 -10.88 -7.63 30.34
N PRO A 81 -10.02 -8.50 29.80
CA PRO A 81 -9.63 -9.76 30.43
C PRO A 81 -8.90 -9.59 31.77
N VAL A 82 -8.77 -10.70 32.49
CA VAL A 82 -8.08 -10.74 33.80
C VAL A 82 -6.57 -10.44 33.67
N SER A 83 -5.94 -10.75 32.53
CA SER A 83 -4.52 -10.46 32.27
C SER A 83 -4.21 -8.95 32.27
N TYR A 84 -5.19 -8.10 31.99
CA TYR A 84 -5.07 -6.65 32.03
C TYR A 84 -5.18 -6.12 33.46
N LYS A 85 -5.90 -6.83 34.33
CA LYS A 85 -6.26 -6.39 35.69
C LYS A 85 -5.34 -6.91 36.78
N THR A 86 -4.54 -7.93 36.49
CA THR A 86 -3.66 -8.59 37.47
C THR A 86 -2.34 -8.98 36.84
N ASN A 87 -1.30 -9.06 37.68
CA ASN A 87 0.00 -9.61 37.29
C ASN A 87 0.07 -11.09 37.69
N THR A 88 0.64 -11.90 36.80
CA THR A 88 1.02 -13.27 37.09
C THR A 88 2.28 -13.29 37.98
N PRO A 89 2.55 -14.37 38.73
CA PRO A 89 3.74 -14.43 39.59
C PRO A 89 5.06 -14.28 38.80
N LYS A 90 5.07 -14.69 37.52
CA LYS A 90 6.22 -14.46 36.63
C LYS A 90 6.38 -12.99 36.26
N GLU A 91 5.29 -12.28 35.96
CA GLU A 91 5.32 -10.83 35.71
C GLU A 91 5.72 -10.05 36.97
N GLU A 92 5.22 -10.43 38.15
CA GLU A 92 5.64 -9.82 39.42
C GLU A 92 7.14 -10.00 39.68
N HIS A 93 7.69 -11.18 39.39
CA HIS A 93 9.13 -11.40 39.51
C HIS A 93 9.92 -10.57 38.49
N LEU A 94 9.45 -10.47 37.23
CA LEU A 94 10.06 -9.61 36.22
C LEU A 94 10.07 -8.14 36.65
N LEU A 95 8.99 -7.64 37.24
CA LEU A 95 8.93 -6.27 37.76
C LEU A 95 9.94 -6.04 38.89
N GLN A 96 10.14 -7.02 39.78
CA GLN A 96 11.18 -6.95 40.82
C GLN A 96 12.59 -6.91 40.23
N VAL A 97 12.85 -7.72 39.18
CA VAL A 97 14.11 -7.70 38.45
C VAL A 97 14.34 -6.34 37.79
N ALA A 98 13.32 -5.80 37.11
CA ALA A 98 13.36 -4.49 36.47
C ALA A 98 13.59 -3.35 37.48
N ASP A 99 12.95 -3.41 38.66
CA ASP A 99 13.17 -2.44 39.74
C ASP A 99 14.59 -2.50 40.31
N ASN A 100 15.14 -3.71 40.49
CA ASN A 100 16.52 -3.88 40.93
C ASN A 100 17.49 -3.32 39.89
N PHE A 101 17.28 -3.64 38.61
CA PHE A 101 18.07 -3.14 37.51
C PHE A 101 18.01 -1.60 37.40
N SER A 102 16.82 -1.01 37.52
CA SER A 102 16.64 0.45 37.54
C SER A 102 17.39 1.13 38.69
N ARG A 103 17.40 0.53 39.89
CA ARG A 103 18.17 1.04 41.04
C ARG A 103 19.68 0.96 40.81
N GLN A 104 20.16 -0.15 40.23
CA GLN A 104 21.58 -0.31 39.89
C GLN A 104 22.00 0.70 38.83
N TYR A 105 21.21 0.84 37.77
CA TYR A 105 21.43 1.82 36.71
C TYR A 105 21.45 3.26 37.26
N SER A 106 20.48 3.62 38.09
CA SER A 106 20.43 4.96 38.70
C SER A 106 21.62 5.25 39.63
N HIS A 107 22.20 4.21 40.24
CA HIS A 107 23.41 4.33 41.06
C HIS A 107 24.68 4.47 40.21
N LEU A 108 24.76 3.76 39.08
CA LEU A 108 25.91 3.81 38.17
C LEU A 108 25.92 5.09 37.32
N CYS A 109 24.74 5.55 36.92
CA CYS A 109 24.52 6.67 36.00
C CYS A 109 23.59 7.73 36.63
N PRO A 110 24.02 8.46 37.69
CA PRO A 110 23.15 9.37 38.44
C PRO A 110 22.68 10.59 37.65
N ASP A 111 23.43 10.99 36.61
CA ASP A 111 23.11 12.16 35.77
C ASP A 111 22.15 11.82 34.61
N ARG A 112 21.80 10.55 34.40
CA ARG A 112 20.90 10.11 33.32
C ARG A 112 19.44 10.03 33.77
N VAL A 113 18.53 10.13 32.81
CA VAL A 113 17.08 10.05 33.03
C VAL A 113 16.68 8.63 33.48
N PRO A 114 15.70 8.48 34.39
CA PRO A 114 15.18 7.18 34.79
C PRO A 114 14.64 6.37 33.60
N LEU A 115 14.87 5.05 33.64
CA LEU A 115 14.47 4.13 32.58
C LEU A 115 12.95 3.96 32.50
N PHE A 116 12.44 3.83 31.27
CA PHE A 116 11.03 3.55 30.99
C PHE A 116 10.77 2.04 30.93
N LEU A 117 10.53 1.42 32.10
CA LEU A 117 10.44 -0.04 32.22
C LEU A 117 9.03 -0.58 32.42
N HIS A 118 8.24 0.02 33.33
CA HIS A 118 6.91 -0.51 33.69
C HIS A 118 5.83 0.59 33.83
N PRO A 119 5.41 1.23 32.74
CA PRO A 119 4.27 2.14 32.76
C PRO A 119 2.98 1.46 33.23
N LEU A 120 2.01 2.26 33.66
CA LEU A 120 0.67 1.78 34.00
C LEU A 120 -0.12 1.45 32.74
N ASN A 121 -0.86 0.35 32.73
CA ASN A 121 -1.81 0.06 31.66
C ASN A 121 -3.17 0.76 31.87
N GLU A 122 -4.17 0.45 31.04
CA GLU A 122 -5.54 0.96 31.14
C GLU A 122 -6.21 0.69 32.50
N CYS A 123 -5.80 -0.39 33.17
CA CYS A 123 -6.36 -0.84 34.45
C CYS A 123 -5.54 -0.37 35.65
N GLU A 124 -4.59 0.56 35.47
CA GLU A 124 -3.67 1.05 36.51
C GLU A 124 -2.74 -0.04 37.07
N VAL A 125 -2.47 -1.09 36.29
CA VAL A 125 -1.55 -2.16 36.66
C VAL A 125 -0.19 -1.88 36.01
N PRO A 126 0.92 -1.88 36.79
CA PRO A 126 2.25 -1.74 36.21
C PRO A 126 2.58 -2.98 35.38
N LYS A 127 2.92 -2.76 34.11
CA LYS A 127 3.25 -3.81 33.15
C LYS A 127 4.59 -3.49 32.49
N PHE A 128 5.44 -4.49 32.34
CA PHE A 128 6.73 -4.33 31.69
C PHE A 128 6.57 -4.01 30.20
N VAL A 129 7.35 -3.06 29.67
CA VAL A 129 7.19 -2.57 28.28
C VAL A 129 7.37 -3.67 27.22
N SER A 130 8.24 -4.66 27.43
CA SER A 130 8.39 -5.77 26.48
C SER A 130 7.19 -6.72 26.47
N THR A 131 6.44 -6.83 27.58
CA THR A 131 5.25 -7.70 27.64
C THR A 131 4.00 -7.02 27.07
N THR A 132 4.05 -5.72 26.77
CA THR A 132 2.97 -5.04 26.02
C THR A 132 3.01 -5.36 24.53
N LEU A 133 4.18 -5.74 24.00
CA LEU A 133 4.33 -6.17 22.61
C LEU A 133 3.75 -7.56 22.40
N ARG A 134 2.77 -7.67 21.49
CA ARG A 134 2.10 -8.92 21.15
C ARG A 134 2.36 -9.26 19.68
N PRO A 135 3.43 -10.02 19.37
CA PRO A 135 3.71 -10.47 18.01
C PRO A 135 2.47 -11.13 17.39
N THR A 136 1.90 -10.50 16.36
CA THR A 136 0.67 -10.99 15.73
C THR A 136 0.78 -10.88 14.22
N LEU A 137 0.60 -12.01 13.52
CA LEU A 137 0.51 -12.05 12.07
C LEU A 137 -0.94 -11.74 11.66
N MET A 138 -1.13 -10.69 10.86
CA MET A 138 -2.45 -10.28 10.40
C MET A 138 -2.97 -11.20 9.27
N PRO A 139 -4.29 -11.34 9.07
CA PRO A 139 -4.82 -12.13 7.95
C PRO A 139 -4.72 -11.40 6.60
N TYR A 140 -4.31 -10.14 6.59
CA TYR A 140 -4.24 -9.27 5.41
C TYR A 140 -2.82 -9.26 4.82
N PRO A 141 -2.59 -9.80 3.61
CA PRO A 141 -1.26 -9.82 2.99
C PRO A 141 -0.66 -8.44 2.76
N GLU A 142 -1.50 -7.41 2.54
CA GLU A 142 -1.07 -6.00 2.44
C GLU A 142 -0.30 -5.54 3.68
N LEU A 143 -0.65 -6.03 4.87
CA LEU A 143 -0.01 -5.66 6.12
C LEU A 143 1.27 -6.44 6.41
N TYR A 144 1.65 -7.38 5.53
CA TYR A 144 2.91 -8.05 5.70
C TYR A 144 4.04 -7.06 5.43
N ASN A 145 4.00 -6.26 4.38
CA ASN A 145 5.12 -5.37 4.06
C ASN A 145 5.22 -4.21 5.06
N TRP A 146 6.44 -3.80 5.42
CA TRP A 146 6.63 -2.81 6.49
C TRP A 146 6.07 -1.44 6.11
N ASP A 147 6.16 -1.05 4.84
CA ASP A 147 5.71 0.22 4.29
C ASP A 147 4.19 0.33 4.36
N SER A 148 3.50 -0.71 3.89
CA SER A 148 2.05 -0.79 3.87
C SER A 148 1.48 -0.93 5.29
N CYS A 149 2.18 -1.66 6.18
CA CYS A 149 1.83 -1.78 7.60
C CYS A 149 1.96 -0.45 8.34
N ALA A 150 3.08 0.26 8.15
CA ALA A 150 3.33 1.56 8.76
C ALA A 150 2.33 2.62 8.26
N GLN A 151 2.06 2.65 6.96
CA GLN A 151 1.02 3.50 6.38
C GLN A 151 -0.35 3.20 6.96
N PHE A 152 -0.72 1.92 7.10
CA PHE A 152 -1.99 1.52 7.72
C PHE A 152 -2.09 2.02 9.16
N VAL A 153 -1.10 1.79 10.02
CA VAL A 153 -1.12 2.25 11.42
C VAL A 153 -1.23 3.77 11.49
N SER A 154 -0.44 4.48 10.67
CA SER A 154 -0.47 5.94 10.60
C SER A 154 -1.87 6.44 10.22
N ASP A 155 -2.50 5.85 9.19
CA ASP A 155 -3.80 6.27 8.68
C ASP A 155 -4.95 5.87 9.60
N PHE A 156 -4.83 4.73 10.29
CA PHE A 156 -5.87 4.14 11.14
C PHE A 156 -5.99 4.82 12.50
N LEU A 157 -4.90 5.37 13.03
CA LEU A 157 -4.89 6.02 14.34
C LEU A 157 -4.86 7.55 14.23
N THR A 158 -5.50 8.22 15.18
CA THR A 158 -5.36 9.67 15.39
C THR A 158 -4.29 9.93 16.44
N MET A 159 -3.31 10.76 16.10
CA MET A 159 -2.25 11.16 17.02
C MET A 159 -2.81 12.01 18.17
N VAL A 160 -2.41 11.67 19.39
CA VAL A 160 -2.61 12.46 20.60
C VAL A 160 -1.23 12.84 21.16
N PRO A 161 -0.93 14.14 21.37
CA PRO A 161 0.36 14.56 21.87
C PRO A 161 0.57 14.09 23.33
N LEU A 162 1.84 13.98 23.74
CA LEU A 162 2.17 13.67 25.12
C LEU A 162 1.71 14.80 26.06
N PRO A 163 1.19 14.51 27.27
CA PRO A 163 0.82 15.52 28.24
C PRO A 163 1.98 16.42 28.67
N ASP A 164 3.17 15.81 28.83
CA ASP A 164 4.44 16.50 29.09
C ASP A 164 5.42 16.08 27.97
N PRO A 165 5.90 16.99 27.12
CA PRO A 165 6.81 16.66 26.04
C PRO A 165 8.22 16.27 26.52
N LEU A 166 8.57 16.53 27.79
CA LEU A 166 9.90 16.27 28.34
C LEU A 166 10.02 14.90 29.03
N LYS A 167 8.91 14.17 29.18
CA LYS A 167 8.88 12.91 29.92
C LYS A 167 8.12 11.83 29.15
N PRO A 168 8.52 10.56 29.27
CA PRO A 168 7.74 9.46 28.74
C PRO A 168 6.36 9.40 29.42
N PRO A 169 5.34 8.84 28.73
CA PRO A 169 3.98 8.81 29.24
C PRO A 169 3.86 7.92 30.47
N SER A 170 3.09 8.33 31.48
CA SER A 170 2.86 7.50 32.68
C SER A 170 2.03 6.25 32.40
N HIS A 171 1.25 6.27 31.32
CA HIS A 171 0.44 5.14 30.88
C HIS A 171 0.87 4.68 29.50
N LEU A 172 0.92 3.37 29.29
CA LEU A 172 1.14 2.74 27.98
C LEU A 172 -0.04 1.83 27.70
N TYR A 173 -0.80 2.15 26.65
CA TYR A 173 -2.01 1.41 26.32
C TYR A 173 -1.68 0.18 25.47
N SER A 174 -2.42 -0.89 25.70
CA SER A 174 -2.37 -2.11 24.91
C SER A 174 -2.78 -1.85 23.47
N SER A 175 -2.19 -2.62 22.53
CA SER A 175 -2.52 -2.54 21.11
C SER A 175 -4.02 -2.76 20.84
N THR A 176 -4.70 -3.61 21.62
CA THR A 176 -6.14 -3.84 21.51
C THR A 176 -6.98 -2.60 21.87
N THR A 177 -6.60 -1.87 22.93
CA THR A 177 -7.31 -0.64 23.31
C THR A 177 -7.08 0.45 22.28
N VAL A 178 -5.83 0.63 21.85
CA VAL A 178 -5.46 1.63 20.84
C VAL A 178 -6.23 1.41 19.54
N LEU A 179 -6.39 0.14 19.11
CA LEU A 179 -7.19 -0.20 17.93
C LEU A 179 -8.69 0.09 18.10
N ASN A 180 -9.25 -0.19 19.28
CA ASN A 180 -10.68 0.03 19.55
C ASN A 180 -11.05 1.52 19.58
N TYR A 181 -10.20 2.37 20.18
CA TYR A 181 -10.45 3.81 20.29
C TYR A 181 -9.87 4.63 19.13
N GLN A 182 -9.01 4.02 18.30
CA GLN A 182 -8.30 4.63 17.17
C GLN A 182 -7.55 5.92 17.52
N LYS A 183 -7.00 6.00 18.73
CA LYS A 183 -6.27 7.14 19.28
C LYS A 183 -5.08 6.65 20.09
N GLY A 184 -3.97 7.35 20.02
CA GLY A 184 -2.78 7.01 20.80
C GLY A 184 -1.68 8.06 20.72
N ASN A 185 -0.72 7.96 21.61
CA ASN A 185 0.52 8.74 21.57
C ASN A 185 1.63 8.02 20.77
N CYS A 186 2.82 8.61 20.69
CA CYS A 186 3.93 8.03 19.92
C CYS A 186 4.37 6.63 20.40
N PHE A 187 4.28 6.35 21.70
CA PHE A 187 4.59 5.04 22.28
C PHE A 187 3.51 4.01 21.95
N ASP A 188 2.24 4.40 22.00
CA ASP A 188 1.11 3.53 21.64
C ASP A 188 1.19 3.12 20.16
N PHE A 189 1.47 4.09 19.28
CA PHE A 189 1.68 3.86 17.84
C PHE A 189 2.86 2.93 17.57
N SER A 190 4.01 3.20 18.20
CA SER A 190 5.22 2.38 18.04
C SER A 190 5.00 0.95 18.54
N THR A 191 4.31 0.78 19.67
CA THR A 191 4.02 -0.53 20.27
C THR A 191 3.10 -1.37 19.37
N LEU A 192 2.05 -0.76 18.80
CA LEU A 192 1.18 -1.43 17.84
C LEU A 192 1.94 -1.83 16.56
N LEU A 193 2.67 -0.88 15.96
CA LEU A 193 3.42 -1.11 14.73
C LEU A 193 4.49 -2.20 14.92
N CYS A 194 5.28 -2.10 15.99
CA CYS A 194 6.31 -3.09 16.32
C CYS A 194 5.71 -4.48 16.53
N SER A 195 4.55 -4.59 17.21
CA SER A 195 3.85 -5.87 17.41
C SER A 195 3.43 -6.53 16.09
N MET A 196 2.95 -5.75 15.12
CA MET A 196 2.55 -6.25 13.79
C MET A 196 3.76 -6.63 12.93
N LEU A 197 4.84 -5.83 12.98
CA LEU A 197 6.07 -6.09 12.22
C LEU A 197 6.79 -7.35 12.72
N ILE A 198 6.93 -7.52 14.04
CA ILE A 198 7.50 -8.74 14.64
C ILE A 198 6.66 -9.95 14.27
N GLY A 199 5.33 -9.84 14.35
CA GLY A 199 4.41 -10.91 13.94
C GLY A 199 4.57 -11.32 12.47
N SER A 200 4.97 -10.37 11.61
CA SER A 200 5.27 -10.58 10.20
C SER A 200 6.73 -10.99 9.91
N GLY A 201 7.54 -11.22 10.96
CA GLY A 201 8.90 -11.74 10.86
C GLY A 201 10.02 -10.70 10.73
N TYR A 202 9.73 -9.39 10.87
CA TYR A 202 10.79 -8.37 10.90
C TYR A 202 11.49 -8.33 12.26
N ASP A 203 12.77 -7.95 12.26
CA ASP A 203 13.52 -7.65 13.48
C ASP A 203 13.26 -6.20 13.91
N ALA A 204 12.12 -5.97 14.55
CA ALA A 204 11.65 -4.64 14.92
C ALA A 204 11.74 -4.38 16.43
N TYR A 205 12.05 -3.14 16.80
CA TYR A 205 12.23 -2.66 18.16
C TYR A 205 11.50 -1.34 18.35
N CYS A 206 10.84 -1.16 19.49
CA CYS A 206 10.37 0.15 19.93
C CYS A 206 11.56 0.95 20.46
N VAL A 207 11.66 2.20 20.05
CA VAL A 207 12.71 3.13 20.44
C VAL A 207 12.13 4.19 21.35
N ASN A 208 12.76 4.43 22.50
CA ASN A 208 12.52 5.61 23.32
C ASN A 208 13.75 6.52 23.22
N GLY A 209 13.52 7.76 22.81
CA GLY A 209 14.59 8.71 22.57
C GLY A 209 14.07 10.13 22.38
N TYR A 210 14.88 10.95 21.73
CA TYR A 210 14.61 12.36 21.52
C TYR A 210 14.35 12.70 20.06
N GLY A 211 13.28 13.45 19.82
CA GLY A 211 12.85 13.85 18.48
C GLY A 211 12.87 15.37 18.29
N SER A 212 12.96 15.78 17.03
CA SER A 212 12.69 17.17 16.63
C SER A 212 11.22 17.57 16.92
N LEU A 213 10.96 18.88 17.05
CA LEU A 213 9.61 19.42 17.25
C LEU A 213 8.62 18.92 16.18
N ASP A 214 9.03 18.97 14.91
CA ASP A 214 8.18 18.64 13.77
C ASP A 214 7.80 17.15 13.82
N LEU A 215 8.73 16.26 14.20
CA LEU A 215 8.48 14.83 14.39
C LEU A 215 7.49 14.56 15.54
N CYS A 216 7.72 15.18 16.71
CA CYS A 216 6.88 14.96 17.89
C CYS A 216 5.43 15.44 17.73
N HIS A 217 5.22 16.48 16.93
CA HIS A 217 3.89 17.05 16.65
C HIS A 217 3.26 16.55 15.34
N MET A 218 3.91 15.64 14.61
CA MET A 218 3.46 15.21 13.27
C MET A 218 3.23 16.42 12.33
N ASP A 219 4.08 17.44 12.44
CA ASP A 219 3.99 18.64 11.62
C ASP A 219 4.71 18.42 10.28
N LEU A 220 3.91 18.09 9.27
CA LEU A 220 4.38 17.83 7.92
C LEU A 220 4.39 19.09 7.03
N THR A 221 4.03 20.27 7.57
CA THR A 221 3.86 21.51 6.77
C THR A 221 5.15 22.00 6.11
N ARG A 222 6.32 21.51 6.55
CA ARG A 222 7.62 21.80 5.93
C ARG A 222 8.13 20.68 5.02
N GLU A 223 7.48 19.54 5.03
CA GLU A 223 7.86 18.39 4.22
C GLU A 223 7.26 18.46 2.83
N VAL A 224 8.06 18.13 1.82
CA VAL A 224 7.55 17.97 0.47
C VAL A 224 6.70 16.70 0.41
N CYS A 225 5.47 16.83 -0.07
CA CYS A 225 4.56 15.70 -0.21
C CYS A 225 5.18 14.62 -1.13
N PRO A 226 5.30 13.36 -0.70
CA PRO A 226 5.92 12.28 -1.48
C PRO A 226 5.28 12.10 -2.88
N LEU A 227 3.97 12.35 -3.00
CA LEU A 227 3.22 12.23 -4.26
C LEU A 227 3.55 13.33 -5.29
N THR A 228 4.29 14.37 -4.90
CA THR A 228 4.75 15.43 -5.81
C THR A 228 6.16 15.18 -6.34
N VAL A 229 6.94 14.33 -5.67
CA VAL A 229 8.31 14.02 -6.05
C VAL A 229 8.28 13.08 -7.24
N LYS A 230 8.68 13.58 -8.42
CA LYS A 230 8.87 12.71 -9.57
C LYS A 230 10.07 11.79 -9.29
N PRO A 231 9.94 10.46 -9.51
CA PRO A 231 11.09 9.58 -9.42
C PRO A 231 12.17 10.11 -10.36
N LYS A 232 13.42 10.20 -9.88
CA LYS A 232 14.55 10.61 -10.71
C LYS A 232 14.70 9.58 -11.82
N GLU A 233 14.17 9.88 -13.00
CA GLU A 233 14.45 9.09 -14.19
C GLU A 233 15.97 9.05 -14.35
N THR A 234 16.51 7.84 -14.29
CA THR A 234 17.91 7.58 -14.64
C THR A 234 18.06 8.00 -16.10
N VAL A 235 18.51 9.24 -16.30
CA VAL A 235 18.85 9.74 -17.62
C VAL A 235 19.87 8.77 -18.19
N GLN A 236 19.43 7.88 -19.07
CA GLN A 236 20.33 7.15 -19.94
C GLN A 236 21.09 8.24 -20.67
N LYS A 237 22.38 8.39 -20.35
CA LYS A 237 23.26 9.28 -21.09
C LYS A 237 23.16 8.81 -22.53
N GLU A 238 22.45 9.57 -23.36
CA GLU A 238 22.49 9.38 -24.81
C GLU A 238 23.97 9.37 -25.19
N GLU A 239 24.47 8.22 -25.61
CA GLU A 239 25.81 8.11 -26.17
C GLU A 239 25.86 9.11 -27.33
N LYS A 240 26.72 10.12 -27.20
CA LYS A 240 27.02 11.02 -28.31
C LYS A 240 27.51 10.17 -29.46
N VAL A 241 26.65 9.97 -30.46
CA VAL A 241 26.98 9.21 -31.67
C VAL A 241 28.22 9.84 -32.28
N LEU A 242 29.33 9.08 -32.31
CA LEU A 242 30.58 9.51 -32.93
C LEU A 242 30.28 9.86 -34.41
N PRO A 243 30.65 11.06 -34.89
CA PRO A 243 30.35 11.46 -36.26
C PRO A 243 31.01 10.50 -37.24
N LYS A 244 30.22 9.93 -38.15
CA LYS A 244 30.71 9.04 -39.21
C LYS A 244 31.70 9.79 -40.12
N LYS A 245 32.83 9.15 -40.43
CA LYS A 245 34.03 9.65 -41.14
C LYS A 245 33.80 10.35 -42.49
N TYR A 246 32.62 10.22 -43.07
CA TYR A 246 32.22 10.86 -44.33
C TYR A 246 30.87 11.56 -44.15
N THR A 247 30.87 12.73 -43.51
CA THR A 247 29.72 13.64 -43.49
C THR A 247 29.99 14.77 -44.47
N ILE A 248 29.03 15.03 -45.35
CA ILE A 248 29.06 16.13 -46.32
C ILE A 248 29.19 17.43 -45.52
N ARG A 249 30.23 18.22 -45.82
CA ARG A 249 30.43 19.50 -45.13
C ARG A 249 29.21 20.38 -45.37
N PRO A 250 28.58 20.93 -44.31
CA PRO A 250 27.46 21.84 -44.48
C PRO A 250 27.91 23.05 -45.33
N PRO A 251 26.97 23.70 -46.04
CA PRO A 251 27.25 24.93 -46.79
C PRO A 251 28.01 25.93 -45.90
N ARG A 252 28.98 26.66 -46.47
CA ARG A 252 29.75 27.67 -45.73
C ARG A 252 28.76 28.69 -45.15
N ASP A 253 28.67 28.71 -43.83
CA ASP A 253 27.97 29.75 -43.10
C ASP A 253 28.71 31.08 -43.35
N LEU A 254 28.02 32.04 -43.97
CA LEU A 254 28.54 33.36 -44.31
C LEU A 254 28.36 34.36 -43.16
N CYS A 255 27.80 33.92 -42.04
CA CYS A 255 27.67 34.73 -40.82
C CYS A 255 29.03 34.89 -40.12
N SER A 256 29.30 36.07 -39.57
CA SER A 256 30.53 36.35 -38.83
C SER A 256 30.61 35.51 -37.55
N ARG A 257 31.61 34.62 -37.45
CA ARG A 257 31.84 33.79 -36.26
C ARG A 257 32.08 34.63 -35.00
N PHE A 258 32.69 35.80 -35.15
CA PHE A 258 32.94 36.73 -34.05
C PHE A 258 31.64 37.33 -33.49
N GLU A 259 30.67 37.65 -34.35
CA GLU A 259 29.37 38.17 -33.93
C GLU A 259 28.54 37.07 -33.26
N GLN A 260 28.59 35.84 -33.77
CA GLN A 260 27.97 34.68 -33.13
C GLN A 260 28.59 34.41 -31.75
N GLU A 261 29.92 34.47 -31.62
CA GLU A 261 30.60 34.30 -30.32
C GLU A 261 30.28 35.43 -29.33
N GLN A 262 30.19 36.68 -29.79
CA GLN A 262 29.77 37.83 -28.97
C GLN A 262 28.32 37.68 -28.48
N GLU A 263 27.40 37.25 -29.36
CA GLU A 263 25.99 37.05 -29.03
C GLU A 263 25.82 35.87 -28.07
N VAL A 264 26.54 34.77 -28.29
CA VAL A 264 26.57 33.62 -27.37
C VAL A 264 27.13 34.03 -26.01
N LYS A 265 28.20 34.84 -25.97
CA LYS A 265 28.77 35.32 -24.72
C LYS A 265 27.81 36.24 -23.96
N LYS A 266 27.11 37.15 -24.64
CA LYS A 266 26.04 37.96 -24.05
C LYS A 266 24.89 37.10 -23.54
N GLN A 267 24.43 36.11 -24.30
CA GLN A 267 23.39 35.18 -23.86
C GLN A 267 23.83 34.32 -22.68
N GLN A 268 25.10 33.94 -22.60
CA GLN A 268 25.68 33.23 -21.46
C GLN A 268 25.77 34.12 -20.23
N GLU A 269 26.16 35.39 -20.37
CA GLU A 269 26.19 36.37 -19.28
C GLU A 269 24.77 36.66 -18.75
N ILE A 270 23.77 36.85 -19.63
CA ILE A 270 22.37 37.01 -19.25
C ILE A 270 21.88 35.78 -18.50
N ARG A 271 22.10 34.57 -19.04
CA ARG A 271 21.71 33.31 -18.36
C ARG A 271 22.43 33.12 -17.04
N ALA A 272 23.69 33.55 -16.92
CA ALA A 272 24.46 33.46 -15.68
C ALA A 272 23.93 34.44 -14.63
N GLN A 273 23.56 35.66 -15.04
CA GLN A 273 22.92 36.64 -14.16
C GLN A 273 21.53 36.18 -13.72
N GLU A 274 20.69 35.68 -14.63
CA GLU A 274 19.39 35.11 -14.30
C GLU A 274 19.54 33.96 -13.29
N LYS A 275 20.47 33.02 -13.53
CA LYS A 275 20.75 31.93 -12.58
C LYS A 275 21.24 32.42 -11.22
N LYS A 276 22.04 33.48 -11.18
CA LYS A 276 22.54 34.05 -9.93
C LYS A 276 21.41 34.70 -9.14
N GLN A 277 20.55 35.48 -9.81
CA GLN A 277 19.35 36.06 -9.20
C GLN A 277 18.40 34.97 -8.68
N LEU A 278 18.20 33.90 -9.45
CA LEU A 278 17.36 32.77 -9.04
C LEU A 278 17.94 32.06 -7.81
N ARG A 279 19.26 31.86 -7.75
CA ARG A 279 19.92 31.29 -6.56
C ARG A 279 19.82 32.20 -5.34
N GLU A 280 20.05 33.51 -5.50
CA GLU A 280 19.91 34.48 -4.41
C GLU A 280 18.45 34.54 -3.91
N GLU A 281 17.47 34.42 -4.81
CA GLU A 281 16.05 34.35 -4.47
C GLU A 281 15.69 33.01 -3.78
N GLU A 282 16.19 31.89 -4.28
CA GLU A 282 16.07 30.57 -3.65
C GLU A 282 16.71 30.53 -2.26
N GLU A 283 17.89 31.12 -2.08
CA GLU A 283 18.58 31.21 -0.79
C GLU A 283 17.81 32.08 0.20
N ARG A 284 17.27 33.23 -0.23
CA ARG A 284 16.40 34.05 0.62
C ARG A 284 15.11 33.33 1.00
N LEU A 285 14.52 32.58 0.08
CA LEU A 285 13.34 31.75 0.37
C LEU A 285 13.69 30.62 1.34
N MET A 286 14.80 29.93 1.14
CA MET A 286 15.28 28.88 2.07
C MET A 286 15.58 29.44 3.46
N GLU A 287 16.16 30.64 3.56
CA GLU A 287 16.43 31.29 4.83
C GLU A 287 15.14 31.75 5.52
N ALA A 288 14.16 32.25 4.78
CA ALA A 288 12.83 32.56 5.30
C ALA A 288 12.05 31.30 5.71
N GLU A 289 12.31 30.16 5.08
CA GLU A 289 11.71 28.85 5.40
C GLU A 289 12.37 28.15 6.60
N LYS A 290 13.57 28.56 7.02
CA LYS A 290 14.24 27.95 8.19
C LYS A 290 13.36 28.09 9.43
N ALA A 291 13.22 26.98 10.15
CA ALA A 291 12.50 26.92 11.40
C ALA A 291 13.07 27.93 12.40
N LYS A 292 12.20 28.56 13.19
CA LYS A 292 12.65 29.30 14.36
C LYS A 292 13.42 28.34 15.28
N PRO A 293 14.52 28.80 15.92
CA PRO A 293 15.28 27.96 16.83
C PRO A 293 14.36 27.45 17.93
N ASP A 294 14.38 26.15 18.13
CA ASP A 294 13.52 25.44 19.05
C ASP A 294 14.14 25.43 20.45
N ALA A 295 13.42 26.01 21.42
CA ALA A 295 13.88 26.14 22.80
C ALA A 295 14.06 24.78 23.53
N LEU A 296 13.37 23.73 23.09
CA LEU A 296 13.43 22.39 23.69
C LEU A 296 14.08 21.36 22.73
N HIS A 297 14.93 21.83 21.82
CA HIS A 297 15.66 20.97 20.90
C HIS A 297 16.50 19.94 21.69
N GLY A 298 16.37 18.66 21.35
CA GLY A 298 17.08 17.56 22.03
C GLY A 298 16.45 17.12 23.37
N LEU A 299 15.40 17.79 23.85
CA LEU A 299 14.76 17.47 25.13
C LEU A 299 13.39 16.80 25.00
N ARG A 300 12.80 16.80 23.79
CA ARG A 300 11.47 16.21 23.58
C ARG A 300 11.53 14.71 23.46
N VAL A 301 10.82 14.04 24.34
CA VAL A 301 10.68 12.59 24.32
C VAL A 301 9.76 12.17 23.19
N HIS A 302 10.21 11.18 22.43
CA HIS A 302 9.47 10.59 21.33
C HIS A 302 9.74 9.09 21.24
N SER A 303 8.82 8.37 20.60
CA SER A 303 8.96 6.94 20.34
C SER A 303 8.71 6.65 18.87
N TRP A 304 9.59 5.81 18.30
CA TRP A 304 9.51 5.34 16.91
C TRP A 304 9.91 3.87 16.84
N VAL A 305 9.92 3.27 15.64
CA VAL A 305 10.32 1.87 15.45
C VAL A 305 11.65 1.78 14.72
N LEU A 306 12.56 0.95 15.21
CA LEU A 306 13.81 0.58 14.54
C LEU A 306 13.63 -0.81 13.92
N VAL A 307 14.01 -0.95 12.65
CA VAL A 307 14.08 -2.25 11.98
C VAL A 307 15.54 -2.55 11.66
N LEU A 308 16.04 -3.69 12.14
CA LEU A 308 17.39 -4.17 11.84
C LEU A 308 17.44 -4.96 10.53
N SER A 309 18.58 -4.88 9.86
CA SER A 309 18.88 -5.61 8.63
C SER A 309 19.01 -7.12 8.86
N GLY A 310 18.88 -7.88 7.78
CA GLY A 310 19.07 -9.33 7.77
C GLY A 310 17.77 -10.14 7.71
N LYS A 311 16.84 -9.95 8.65
CA LYS A 311 15.55 -10.65 8.58
C LYS A 311 14.69 -10.06 7.45
N ARG A 312 14.03 -10.94 6.70
CA ARG A 312 13.07 -10.57 5.64
C ARG A 312 13.65 -9.67 4.54
N GLU A 313 14.91 -9.95 4.17
CA GLU A 313 15.62 -9.27 3.07
C GLU A 313 15.78 -7.75 3.26
N VAL A 314 15.72 -7.26 4.50
CA VAL A 314 16.00 -5.85 4.81
C VAL A 314 17.50 -5.58 4.62
N PRO A 315 17.90 -4.67 3.70
CA PRO A 315 19.31 -4.48 3.34
C PRO A 315 20.08 -3.66 4.37
N GLU A 316 19.45 -2.65 4.98
CA GLU A 316 20.08 -1.71 5.90
C GLU A 316 19.14 -1.41 7.06
N ASN A 317 19.70 -0.99 8.20
CA ASN A 317 18.92 -0.58 9.36
C ASN A 317 18.23 0.75 9.05
N PHE A 318 16.96 0.89 9.44
CA PHE A 318 16.21 2.12 9.23
C PHE A 318 15.21 2.38 10.34
N PHE A 319 14.85 3.65 10.50
CA PHE A 319 13.81 4.08 11.43
C PHE A 319 12.47 4.21 10.69
N ILE A 320 11.39 3.89 11.38
CA ILE A 320 10.03 4.16 10.94
C ILE A 320 9.40 5.11 11.95
N ASP A 321 9.00 6.29 11.48
CA ASP A 321 8.13 7.16 12.26
C ASP A 321 6.71 6.57 12.25
N ALA A 322 6.24 6.17 13.42
CA ALA A 322 4.94 5.53 13.54
C ALA A 322 3.78 6.49 13.25
N PHE A 323 3.95 7.80 13.43
CA PHE A 323 2.89 8.80 13.17
C PHE A 323 2.67 9.03 11.67
N THR A 324 3.74 9.05 10.87
CA THR A 324 3.67 9.35 9.43
C THR A 324 3.71 8.09 8.57
N GLY A 325 4.25 6.99 9.11
CA GLY A 325 4.48 5.74 8.39
C GLY A 325 5.64 5.83 7.39
N HIS A 326 6.47 6.87 7.50
CA HIS A 326 7.65 7.07 6.64
C HIS A 326 8.89 6.37 7.22
N SER A 327 9.73 5.83 6.35
CA SER A 327 11.06 5.34 6.69
C SER A 327 12.10 6.45 6.58
N TYR A 328 13.04 6.44 7.51
CA TYR A 328 14.18 7.33 7.55
C TYR A 328 15.47 6.53 7.70
N SER A 329 16.56 7.06 7.19
CA SER A 329 17.90 6.55 7.50
C SER A 329 18.16 6.72 9.00
N THR A 330 18.96 5.82 9.59
CA THR A 330 19.42 5.97 10.98
C THR A 330 20.23 7.24 11.23
N GLN A 331 20.70 7.88 10.15
CA GLN A 331 21.52 9.09 10.12
C GLN A 331 20.72 10.39 10.01
N ASP A 332 19.38 10.31 9.99
CA ASP A 332 18.52 11.48 9.79
C ASP A 332 18.56 12.44 11.00
N GLU A 333 18.57 13.75 10.72
CA GLU A 333 18.74 14.82 11.71
C GLU A 333 17.54 15.00 12.64
N ARG A 334 16.39 14.40 12.30
CA ARG A 334 15.15 14.48 13.08
C ARG A 334 15.19 13.63 14.35
N PHE A 335 16.06 12.62 14.39
CA PHE A 335 16.25 11.71 15.52
C PHE A 335 17.50 12.14 16.28
N LEU A 336 17.30 12.75 17.45
CA LEU A 336 18.32 13.49 18.19
C LEU A 336 19.07 12.63 19.23
N GLY A 337 18.57 11.43 19.55
CA GLY A 337 19.25 10.50 20.45
C GLY A 337 18.36 9.35 20.87
N ILE A 338 18.95 8.25 21.34
CA ILE A 338 18.25 7.06 21.81
C ILE A 338 18.65 6.78 23.25
N GLU A 339 17.66 6.60 24.12
CA GLU A 339 17.87 6.19 25.52
C GLU A 339 17.76 4.67 25.68
N SER A 340 16.71 4.07 25.10
CA SER A 340 16.44 2.63 25.25
C SER A 340 15.71 2.04 24.05
N LEU A 341 15.92 0.75 23.83
CA LEU A 341 15.26 -0.08 22.81
C LEU A 341 14.59 -1.29 23.48
N TRP A 342 13.44 -1.73 23.00
CA TRP A 342 12.87 -3.00 23.45
C TRP A 342 12.09 -3.72 22.37
N ASN A 343 12.05 -5.03 22.50
CA ASN A 343 11.18 -5.90 21.70
C ASN A 343 10.47 -6.89 22.64
N HIS A 344 9.76 -7.86 22.06
CA HIS A 344 9.05 -8.91 22.81
C HIS A 344 9.96 -9.89 23.58
N LYS A 345 11.30 -9.80 23.45
CA LYS A 345 12.28 -10.69 24.09
C LYS A 345 13.06 -10.00 25.21
N ASN A 346 13.51 -8.76 25.00
CA ASN A 346 14.38 -8.07 25.95
C ASN A 346 14.20 -6.55 25.90
N TYR A 347 14.94 -5.89 26.79
CA TYR A 347 15.09 -4.44 26.91
C TYR A 347 16.59 -4.09 26.92
N TRP A 348 16.98 -3.14 26.07
CA TRP A 348 18.34 -2.67 25.88
C TRP A 348 18.43 -1.18 26.21
N ILE A 349 19.51 -0.79 26.89
CA ILE A 349 19.86 0.59 27.20
C ILE A 349 21.02 1.00 26.31
N ASN A 350 20.92 2.18 25.71
CA ASN A 350 22.03 2.74 24.98
C ASN A 350 23.09 3.26 25.96
N MET A 351 24.31 2.75 25.86
CA MET A 351 25.47 3.19 26.65
C MET A 351 26.44 4.06 25.82
N GLN A 352 26.09 4.36 24.57
CA GLN A 352 26.88 5.19 23.65
C GLN A 352 26.51 6.67 23.76
N ASP A 353 27.48 7.53 23.44
CA ASP A 353 27.27 8.98 23.41
C ASP A 353 26.44 9.41 22.18
N CYS A 354 25.39 10.21 22.40
CA CYS A 354 24.50 10.73 21.35
C CYS A 354 24.77 12.20 20.98
N TRP A 355 26.00 12.69 21.15
CA TRP A 355 26.33 14.12 20.93
C TRP A 355 26.07 14.58 19.48
N ASN A 356 26.32 13.70 18.51
CA ASN A 356 26.04 13.91 17.09
C ASN A 356 24.69 13.29 16.67
N CYS A 357 23.69 13.35 17.55
CA CYS A 357 22.40 12.71 17.37
C CYS A 357 22.53 11.19 17.21
N CYS A 358 21.74 10.58 16.31
CA CYS A 358 21.82 9.15 16.00
C CYS A 358 22.89 8.79 14.95
N LYS A 359 23.69 9.75 14.46
CA LYS A 359 24.58 9.53 13.30
C LYS A 359 25.73 8.54 13.58
N ASP A 360 26.31 8.62 14.77
CA ASP A 360 27.46 7.77 15.11
C ASP A 360 27.08 6.46 15.83
N LEU A 361 25.77 6.17 15.95
CA LEU A 361 25.28 5.00 16.70
C LEU A 361 25.49 3.69 15.93
N ILE A 362 26.06 2.70 16.62
CA ILE A 362 26.21 1.34 16.09
C ILE A 362 25.14 0.45 16.70
N PHE A 363 24.35 -0.21 15.85
CA PHE A 363 23.20 -1.04 16.22
C PHE A 363 23.55 -2.53 16.37
N ASP A 364 24.69 -2.82 17.01
CA ASP A 364 25.05 -4.19 17.38
C ASP A 364 24.59 -4.46 18.82
N LEU A 365 23.36 -4.96 18.97
CA LEU A 365 22.74 -5.22 20.27
C LEU A 365 23.40 -6.37 21.06
N GLY A 366 24.37 -7.08 20.45
CA GLY A 366 25.17 -8.11 21.11
C GLY A 366 26.39 -7.57 21.85
N ASP A 367 26.79 -6.31 21.61
CA ASP A 367 27.95 -5.68 22.24
C ASP A 367 27.56 -5.07 23.60
N PRO A 368 27.98 -5.66 24.74
CA PRO A 368 27.60 -5.21 26.07
C PRO A 368 28.21 -3.86 26.45
N VAL A 369 29.23 -3.38 25.72
CA VAL A 369 29.82 -2.05 25.95
C VAL A 369 28.92 -0.96 25.38
N ARG A 370 28.22 -1.26 24.29
CA ARG A 370 27.37 -0.30 23.57
C ARG A 370 25.92 -0.38 23.98
N TRP A 371 25.43 -1.59 24.23
CA TRP A 371 24.05 -1.89 24.58
C TRP A 371 24.00 -2.78 25.81
N GLU A 372 23.58 -2.22 26.93
CA GLU A 372 23.36 -2.99 28.15
C GLU A 372 21.96 -3.61 28.10
N TYR A 373 21.85 -4.93 28.24
CA TYR A 373 20.58 -5.65 28.17
C TYR A 373 20.14 -6.10 29.57
N MET A 374 18.83 -6.11 29.81
CA MET A 374 18.28 -6.44 31.14
C MET A 374 18.29 -7.96 31.43
N LEU A 375 17.94 -8.79 30.44
CA LEU A 375 17.86 -10.24 30.62
C LEU A 375 19.00 -10.98 29.93
N LEU A 376 19.70 -11.81 30.70
CA LEU A 376 20.77 -12.70 30.23
C LEU A 376 20.13 -13.96 29.60
N GLY A 377 20.08 -14.00 28.26
CA GLY A 377 19.48 -15.09 27.42
C GLY A 377 18.18 -14.63 26.76
N THR A 378 18.01 -14.60 25.43
CA THR A 378 17.99 -15.72 24.47
C THR A 378 18.34 -15.19 23.06
N ASP A 379 19.12 -15.95 22.29
CA ASP A 379 19.64 -15.66 20.93
C ASP A 379 20.93 -14.83 20.83
N LYS A 380 22.07 -15.44 21.19
CA LYS A 380 23.34 -15.07 20.55
C LYS A 380 23.29 -15.50 19.08
N SER A 381 22.87 -14.63 18.17
CA SER A 381 23.41 -14.67 16.80
C SER A 381 24.77 -13.98 16.85
N GLN A 382 25.79 -14.70 17.32
CA GLN A 382 27.16 -14.35 16.97
C GLN A 382 27.19 -14.40 15.44
N LEU A 383 27.28 -13.23 14.81
CA LEU A 383 27.71 -13.11 13.43
C LEU A 383 28.95 -13.98 13.29
N SER A 384 28.80 -15.04 12.52
CA SER A 384 29.84 -15.97 12.12
C SER A 384 31.01 -15.17 11.56
N LEU A 385 32.05 -14.96 12.37
CA LEU A 385 33.36 -14.64 11.85
C LEU A 385 33.89 -15.94 11.24
N THR A 386 33.85 -15.93 9.91
CA THR A 386 34.70 -16.65 8.97
C THR A 386 35.71 -17.64 9.57
N GLU A 387 35.60 -18.86 9.05
CA GLU A 387 36.59 -19.93 9.01
C GLU A 387 38.04 -19.40 9.01
N GLU A 388 38.81 -19.77 10.04
CA GLU A 388 40.24 -20.02 9.88
C GLU A 388 40.57 -21.33 10.60
N ASP A 389 40.94 -22.32 9.78
CA ASP A 389 41.74 -23.48 10.17
C ASP A 389 42.97 -23.01 10.99
N ASP A 390 43.13 -23.50 12.21
CA ASP A 390 44.47 -23.92 12.63
C ASP A 390 44.43 -25.15 13.55
N SER A 391 45.40 -25.99 13.24
CA SER A 391 45.77 -27.32 13.66
C SER A 391 45.85 -27.58 15.17
N GLY A 392 45.53 -28.83 15.54
CA GLY A 392 45.50 -29.30 16.92
C GLY A 392 46.85 -29.62 17.55
N ILE A 393 46.80 -29.91 18.86
CA ILE A 393 47.68 -30.81 19.61
C ILE A 393 46.87 -31.31 20.84
N ASN A 394 46.92 -32.62 21.08
CA ASN A 394 46.40 -33.31 22.25
C ASN A 394 47.16 -32.89 23.53
N ASP A 395 46.50 -32.92 24.69
CA ASP A 395 46.58 -34.06 25.62
C ASP A 395 45.84 -33.73 26.93
N GLU A 396 45.36 -34.81 27.53
CA GLU A 396 44.60 -34.96 28.76
C GLU A 396 45.31 -34.38 29.99
N ASP A 397 44.58 -33.67 30.85
CA ASP A 397 44.62 -33.86 32.32
C ASP A 397 43.56 -33.01 33.05
N ASP A 398 42.96 -33.65 34.06
CA ASP A 398 42.43 -33.10 35.31
C ASP A 398 41.08 -32.34 35.34
N VAL A 399 40.02 -33.14 35.41
CA VAL A 399 39.15 -33.30 36.59
C VAL A 399 39.13 -32.14 37.61
N GLU A 400 38.53 -31.00 37.25
CA GLU A 400 38.02 -30.01 38.23
C GLU A 400 37.00 -29.06 37.57
N ASN A 401 35.83 -29.57 37.18
CA ASN A 401 34.72 -28.67 36.76
C ASN A 401 33.31 -29.25 36.98
N LEU A 402 33.12 -30.01 38.07
CA LEU A 402 31.79 -30.42 38.56
C LEU A 402 31.24 -29.36 39.52
N GLY A 403 31.02 -28.15 39.01
CA GLY A 403 30.52 -27.02 39.83
C GLY A 403 29.85 -25.88 39.06
N LYS A 404 29.54 -26.03 37.76
CA LYS A 404 28.92 -25.00 36.92
C LYS A 404 27.62 -25.45 36.23
N GLU A 405 26.81 -26.28 36.89
CA GLU A 405 25.48 -26.66 36.37
C GLU A 405 24.34 -25.79 36.95
N ASP A 406 24.64 -24.74 37.73
CA ASP A 406 23.64 -23.84 38.32
C ASP A 406 23.58 -22.42 37.67
N GLU A 407 24.34 -22.14 36.61
CA GLU A 407 24.30 -20.85 35.89
C GLU A 407 23.32 -20.81 34.69
N ASP A 408 22.59 -21.89 34.41
CA ASP A 408 21.57 -21.94 33.34
C ASP A 408 20.13 -21.79 33.88
N LYS A 409 19.88 -20.69 34.58
CA LYS A 409 18.52 -20.17 34.76
C LYS A 409 18.44 -18.78 34.12
N SER A 410 18.56 -18.73 32.80
CA SER A 410 18.13 -17.54 32.04
C SER A 410 16.66 -17.27 32.39
N PHE A 411 16.38 -16.09 32.94
CA PHE A 411 15.01 -15.69 33.22
C PHE A 411 14.31 -15.39 31.89
N ASP A 412 13.45 -16.30 31.43
CA ASP A 412 12.73 -16.13 30.17
C ASP A 412 11.60 -15.09 30.28
N MET A 413 11.47 -14.25 29.25
CA MET A 413 10.42 -13.24 29.12
C MET A 413 9.02 -13.87 29.19
N PRO A 414 8.13 -13.43 30.10
CA PRO A 414 6.75 -13.88 30.16
C PRO A 414 6.00 -13.59 28.85
N HIS A 415 4.98 -14.40 28.55
CA HIS A 415 4.09 -14.11 27.44
C HIS A 415 3.40 -12.75 27.61
N SER A 416 3.15 -12.08 26.49
CA SER A 416 2.40 -10.82 26.49
C SER A 416 1.03 -10.99 27.13
N TRP A 417 0.67 -10.03 27.99
CA TRP A 417 -0.63 -9.94 28.67
C TRP A 417 -1.75 -9.40 27.77
N VAL A 418 -1.37 -8.83 26.62
CA VAL A 418 -2.26 -8.25 25.62
C VAL A 418 -2.91 -9.37 24.81
N GLU A 419 -4.21 -9.24 24.52
CA GLU A 419 -4.93 -10.16 23.63
C GLU A 419 -4.37 -10.11 22.20
N GLN A 420 -4.67 -11.15 21.42
CA GLN A 420 -4.26 -11.19 20.02
C GLN A 420 -4.83 -9.99 19.26
N ILE A 421 -4.01 -9.35 18.44
CA ILE A 421 -4.43 -8.20 17.63
C ILE A 421 -5.39 -8.70 16.53
N GLU A 422 -6.64 -8.27 16.62
CA GLU A 422 -7.66 -8.55 15.61
C GLU A 422 -8.17 -7.26 14.99
N ILE A 423 -8.12 -7.17 13.66
CA ILE A 423 -8.69 -6.07 12.90
C ILE A 423 -9.83 -6.65 12.09
N SER A 424 -11.05 -6.16 12.32
CA SER A 424 -12.21 -6.60 11.55
C SER A 424 -12.08 -6.14 10.09
N PRO A 425 -12.67 -6.86 9.12
CA PRO A 425 -12.67 -6.42 7.71
C PRO A 425 -13.23 -5.01 7.53
N GLU A 426 -14.19 -4.61 8.37
CA GLU A 426 -14.77 -3.27 8.35
C GLU A 426 -13.80 -2.19 8.82
N ALA A 427 -13.08 -2.46 9.91
CA ALA A 427 -12.04 -1.56 10.41
C ALA A 427 -10.88 -1.44 9.40
N PHE A 428 -10.49 -2.55 8.78
CA PHE A 428 -9.46 -2.59 7.75
C PHE A 428 -9.87 -1.76 6.51
N GLU A 429 -11.10 -1.91 6.03
CA GLU A 429 -11.62 -1.14 4.89
C GLU A 429 -11.80 0.34 5.21
N THR A 430 -12.25 0.68 6.42
CA THR A 430 -12.48 2.08 6.79
C THR A 430 -11.17 2.88 6.81
N ARG A 431 -10.02 2.22 7.03
CA ARG A 431 -8.63 2.75 7.00
C ARG A 431 -8.29 3.93 7.91
N CYS A 432 -9.22 4.85 8.17
CA CYS A 432 -9.06 6.03 8.99
C CYS A 432 -10.22 6.16 9.99
N PRO A 433 -10.02 6.87 11.10
CA PRO A 433 -11.11 7.23 12.01
C PRO A 433 -12.18 8.04 11.27
N ASN A 434 -13.44 7.62 11.34
CA ASN A 434 -14.56 8.16 10.55
C ASN A 434 -14.38 8.10 9.01
N GLY A 435 -13.39 7.34 8.53
CA GLY A 435 -13.12 7.14 7.10
C GLY A 435 -12.54 8.34 6.36
N LYS A 436 -12.09 9.41 7.04
CA LYS A 436 -11.44 10.57 6.42
C LYS A 436 -10.21 11.01 7.21
N LYS A 437 -9.10 11.29 6.51
CA LYS A 437 -7.90 11.89 7.09
C LYS A 437 -7.41 13.05 6.22
N VAL A 438 -6.95 14.13 6.84
CA VAL A 438 -6.40 15.31 6.15
C VAL A 438 -4.99 15.55 6.67
N ILE A 439 -4.05 15.68 5.75
CA ILE A 439 -2.63 15.89 6.03
C ILE A 439 -2.18 17.14 5.28
N GLN A 440 -1.52 18.05 6.00
CA GLN A 440 -0.94 19.26 5.42
C GLN A 440 0.55 19.06 5.24
N TYR A 441 1.01 19.30 4.01
CA TYR A 441 2.40 19.25 3.59
C TYR A 441 2.88 20.64 3.16
N LYS A 442 4.18 20.78 2.89
CA LYS A 442 4.74 21.98 2.26
C LYS A 442 4.06 22.26 0.93
N ARG A 443 3.32 23.38 0.89
CA ARG A 443 2.58 23.84 -0.29
C ARG A 443 1.60 22.79 -0.83
N ALA A 444 1.13 21.87 0.01
CA ALA A 444 0.25 20.81 -0.44
C ALA A 444 -0.72 20.35 0.66
N LYS A 445 -1.93 19.97 0.26
CA LYS A 445 -2.94 19.40 1.15
C LYS A 445 -3.38 18.06 0.58
N LEU A 446 -3.19 17.01 1.37
CA LEU A 446 -3.59 15.65 1.03
C LEU A 446 -4.82 15.25 1.85
N GLU A 447 -5.92 14.95 1.19
CA GLU A 447 -7.12 14.38 1.80
C GLU A 447 -7.23 12.91 1.38
N LYS A 448 -7.38 12.01 2.35
CA LYS A 448 -7.61 10.58 2.15
C LYS A 448 -9.00 10.21 2.66
N TRP A 449 -9.67 9.33 1.94
CA TRP A 449 -10.96 8.76 2.30
C TRP A 449 -10.93 7.25 2.22
N ALA A 450 -11.75 6.58 3.02
CA ALA A 450 -11.95 5.14 2.92
C ALA A 450 -12.56 4.77 1.56
N PRO A 451 -12.18 3.62 0.97
CA PRO A 451 -12.88 3.05 -0.17
C PRO A 451 -14.39 2.96 0.10
N TYR A 452 -15.20 3.31 -0.92
CA TYR A 452 -16.67 3.32 -0.87
C TYR A 452 -17.33 4.32 0.11
N LEU A 453 -16.57 5.13 0.86
CA LEU A 453 -17.15 6.18 1.69
C LEU A 453 -17.81 7.27 0.83
N ASN A 454 -17.12 7.67 -0.24
CA ASN A 454 -17.67 8.61 -1.22
C ASN A 454 -18.38 7.83 -2.33
N SER A 455 -19.63 8.22 -2.65
CA SER A 455 -20.43 7.59 -3.71
C SER A 455 -19.80 7.71 -5.11
N ASN A 456 -18.91 8.68 -5.31
CA ASN A 456 -18.19 8.89 -6.56
C ASN A 456 -16.88 8.07 -6.68
N GLY A 457 -16.52 7.29 -5.65
CA GLY A 457 -15.31 6.46 -5.62
C GLY A 457 -14.01 7.19 -5.32
N LEU A 458 -14.07 8.47 -4.90
CA LEU A 458 -12.89 9.26 -4.56
C LEU A 458 -12.23 8.73 -3.29
N VAL A 459 -10.95 8.37 -3.37
CA VAL A 459 -10.17 7.80 -2.24
C VAL A 459 -9.05 8.74 -1.79
N SER A 460 -8.51 9.57 -2.70
CA SER A 460 -7.47 10.54 -2.35
C SER A 460 -7.58 11.81 -3.19
N ARG A 461 -7.26 12.96 -2.59
CA ARG A 461 -7.16 14.25 -3.28
C ARG A 461 -5.92 14.99 -2.80
N LEU A 462 -5.05 15.34 -3.73
CA LEU A 462 -3.89 16.19 -3.50
C LEU A 462 -4.13 17.55 -4.13
N THR A 463 -4.12 18.60 -3.32
CA THR A 463 -4.14 19.99 -3.78
C THR A 463 -2.75 20.58 -3.59
N THR A 464 -2.11 21.03 -4.66
CA THR A 464 -0.80 21.69 -4.60
C THR A 464 -1.00 23.20 -4.74
N TYR A 465 -0.27 23.97 -3.96
CA TYR A 465 -0.38 25.43 -3.84
C TYR A 465 0.88 26.14 -4.32
N GLU A 466 0.72 27.39 -4.76
CA GLU A 466 1.85 28.24 -5.15
C GLU A 466 2.58 28.78 -3.92
N ASP A 467 1.84 29.13 -2.88
CA ASP A 467 2.29 29.78 -1.67
C ASP A 467 2.35 28.82 -0.48
N LEU A 468 3.15 29.19 0.54
CA LEU A 468 3.27 28.45 1.80
C LEU A 468 2.00 28.53 2.65
N GLU A 469 1.24 29.63 2.53
CA GLU A 469 -0.03 29.85 3.24
C GLU A 469 -1.20 29.04 2.65
N CYS A 470 -0.96 28.31 1.54
CA CYS A 470 -1.94 27.46 0.86
C CYS A 470 -3.22 28.21 0.42
N THR A 471 -3.06 29.42 -0.12
CA THR A 471 -4.17 30.26 -0.63
C THR A 471 -4.41 30.08 -2.12
N ASN A 472 -3.36 29.95 -2.94
CA ASN A 472 -3.44 29.90 -4.39
C ASN A 472 -3.20 28.48 -4.92
N ILE A 473 -4.22 27.86 -5.50
CA ILE A 473 -4.17 26.47 -6.00
C ILE A 473 -3.50 26.42 -7.37
N LEU A 474 -2.45 25.61 -7.51
CA LEU A 474 -1.77 25.34 -8.78
C LEU A 474 -2.38 24.14 -9.52
N GLU A 475 -2.45 22.99 -8.83
CA GLU A 475 -2.97 21.76 -9.39
C GLU A 475 -3.76 20.94 -8.37
N ILE A 476 -4.73 20.16 -8.86
CA ILE A 476 -5.50 19.21 -8.08
C ILE A 476 -5.38 17.85 -8.74
N LYS A 477 -5.02 16.82 -7.98
CA LYS A 477 -5.01 15.42 -8.39
C LYS A 477 -6.01 14.65 -7.55
N GLU A 478 -6.95 13.96 -8.18
CA GLU A 478 -8.00 13.19 -7.54
C GLU A 478 -7.87 11.72 -7.97
N TRP A 479 -7.66 10.82 -7.02
CA TRP A 479 -7.58 9.38 -7.26
C TRP A 479 -8.89 8.69 -6.90
N TYR A 480 -9.36 7.86 -7.81
CA TYR A 480 -10.59 7.10 -7.68
C TYR A 480 -10.31 5.60 -7.66
N GLN A 481 -11.16 4.87 -6.97
CA GLN A 481 -11.15 3.41 -6.96
C GLN A 481 -12.56 2.86 -7.15
N ASN A 482 -12.61 1.65 -7.68
CA ASN A 482 -13.83 0.86 -7.80
C ASN A 482 -14.93 1.54 -8.62
N ARG A 483 -14.60 2.43 -9.57
CA ARG A 483 -15.59 3.01 -10.49
C ARG A 483 -15.82 2.08 -11.69
N GLU A 484 -17.08 1.94 -12.10
CA GLU A 484 -17.45 1.14 -13.28
C GLU A 484 -16.86 1.70 -14.59
N ASP A 485 -16.70 3.02 -14.67
CA ASP A 485 -16.09 3.72 -15.82
C ASP A 485 -14.55 3.61 -15.83
N MET A 486 -13.93 2.87 -14.91
CA MET A 486 -12.47 2.68 -14.85
C MET A 486 -11.65 3.97 -14.67
N LEU A 487 -12.26 5.10 -14.29
CA LEU A 487 -11.52 6.33 -13.99
C LEU A 487 -10.62 6.10 -12.76
N GLU A 488 -9.33 6.39 -12.91
CA GLU A 488 -8.32 6.19 -11.87
C GLU A 488 -7.79 7.50 -11.31
N LEU A 489 -7.48 8.46 -12.18
CA LEU A 489 -6.88 9.73 -11.79
C LEU A 489 -7.49 10.85 -12.62
N LYS A 490 -7.91 11.93 -11.95
CA LYS A 490 -8.26 13.20 -12.57
C LYS A 490 -7.25 14.26 -12.16
N HIS A 491 -6.56 14.84 -13.12
CA HIS A 491 -5.58 15.90 -12.92
C HIS A 491 -6.13 17.22 -13.47
N ILE A 492 -6.22 18.23 -12.61
CA ILE A 492 -6.75 19.55 -12.94
C ILE A 492 -5.65 20.56 -12.73
N ASN A 493 -5.14 21.14 -13.81
CA ASN A 493 -4.21 22.26 -13.76
C ASN A 493 -5.00 23.57 -13.76
N LYS A 494 -4.93 24.34 -12.67
CA LYS A 494 -5.68 25.59 -12.51
C LYS A 494 -5.07 26.76 -13.28
N THR A 495 -3.76 26.73 -13.55
CA THR A 495 -3.07 27.76 -14.34
C THR A 495 -3.47 27.70 -15.81
N THR A 496 -3.64 26.50 -16.38
CA THR A 496 -4.02 26.31 -17.79
C THR A 496 -5.50 25.97 -18.01
N ASP A 497 -6.25 25.75 -16.93
CA ASP A 497 -7.61 25.19 -16.89
C ASP A 497 -7.75 23.88 -17.70
N LEU A 498 -6.67 23.07 -17.71
CA LEU A 498 -6.62 21.80 -18.42
C LEU A 498 -6.98 20.67 -17.44
N LYS A 499 -7.95 19.85 -17.83
CA LYS A 499 -8.36 18.64 -17.11
C LYS A 499 -7.87 17.43 -17.89
N THR A 500 -7.25 16.49 -17.20
CA THR A 500 -6.77 15.23 -17.77
C THR A 500 -7.29 14.07 -16.93
N ASP A 501 -8.15 13.26 -17.53
CA ASP A 501 -8.73 12.05 -16.95
C ASP A 501 -7.91 10.84 -17.42
N TYR A 502 -7.46 10.00 -16.49
CA TYR A 502 -6.72 8.76 -16.74
C TYR A 502 -7.57 7.56 -16.36
N PHE A 503 -7.63 6.56 -17.25
CA PHE A 503 -8.49 5.39 -17.12
C PHE A 503 -7.69 4.08 -17.10
N LYS A 504 -8.15 3.12 -16.31
CA LYS A 504 -7.64 1.74 -16.31
C LYS A 504 -8.10 1.00 -17.58
N PRO A 505 -7.38 -0.06 -17.99
CA PRO A 505 -7.85 -0.95 -19.04
C PRO A 505 -9.24 -1.53 -18.69
N GLY A 506 -10.17 -1.53 -19.64
CA GLY A 506 -11.52 -2.07 -19.46
C GLY A 506 -12.66 -1.08 -19.72
N HIS A 507 -12.37 0.21 -19.91
CA HIS A 507 -13.38 1.20 -20.30
C HIS A 507 -14.07 0.81 -21.63
N PRO A 508 -15.41 0.94 -21.77
CA PRO A 508 -16.14 0.53 -22.98
C PRO A 508 -15.62 1.12 -24.29
N GLN A 509 -15.26 2.41 -24.27
CA GLN A 509 -14.64 3.14 -25.39
C GLN A 509 -13.10 2.97 -25.51
N ALA A 510 -12.50 2.04 -24.75
CA ALA A 510 -11.06 1.79 -24.70
C ALA A 510 -10.20 3.02 -24.33
N LEU A 511 -10.77 3.99 -23.60
CA LEU A 511 -10.09 5.21 -23.19
C LEU A 511 -8.92 4.90 -22.25
N ARG A 512 -7.82 5.62 -22.45
CA ARG A 512 -6.63 5.62 -21.60
C ARG A 512 -6.41 6.99 -20.98
N VAL A 513 -6.44 8.04 -21.80
CA VAL A 513 -6.28 9.44 -21.36
C VAL A 513 -7.27 10.31 -22.11
N HIS A 514 -7.96 11.20 -21.42
CA HIS A 514 -8.77 12.25 -22.02
C HIS A 514 -8.38 13.62 -21.44
N SER A 515 -7.70 14.44 -22.24
CA SER A 515 -7.30 15.81 -21.87
C SER A 515 -8.20 16.83 -22.56
N TYR A 516 -8.85 17.71 -21.80
CA TYR A 516 -9.81 18.68 -22.30
C TYR A 516 -9.88 19.94 -21.42
N LYS A 517 -10.32 21.05 -22.02
CA LYS A 517 -10.70 22.28 -21.28
C LYS A 517 -12.19 22.35 -21.01
N SER A 518 -13.00 21.83 -21.94
CA SER A 518 -14.45 21.84 -21.88
C SER A 518 -15.02 20.52 -22.45
N MET A 519 -16.10 20.02 -21.85
CA MET A 519 -16.85 18.86 -22.37
C MET A 519 -17.72 19.21 -23.60
N GLN A 520 -17.78 20.49 -24.00
CA GLN A 520 -18.45 20.87 -25.24
C GLN A 520 -17.70 20.32 -26.46
N PRO A 521 -18.41 19.92 -27.54
CA PRO A 521 -17.79 19.43 -28.77
C PRO A 521 -17.01 20.53 -29.51
N GLU A 522 -16.13 20.15 -30.44
CA GLU A 522 -15.32 21.07 -31.28
C GLU A 522 -14.36 21.99 -30.50
N MET A 523 -14.05 21.64 -29.27
CA MET A 523 -13.01 22.27 -28.44
C MET A 523 -11.71 21.46 -28.49
N ASP A 524 -10.60 22.11 -28.13
CA ASP A 524 -9.29 21.47 -28.04
C ASP A 524 -9.33 20.31 -27.02
N ARG A 525 -9.11 19.09 -27.52
CA ARG A 525 -9.00 17.89 -26.69
C ARG A 525 -8.04 16.87 -27.29
N VAL A 526 -7.49 16.03 -26.42
CA VAL A 526 -6.66 14.89 -26.78
C VAL A 526 -7.23 13.65 -26.13
N ILE A 527 -7.50 12.63 -26.92
CA ILE A 527 -8.02 11.34 -26.50
C ILE A 527 -6.99 10.28 -26.88
N GLU A 528 -6.56 9.49 -25.90
CA GLU A 528 -5.63 8.38 -26.09
C GLU A 528 -6.32 7.08 -25.71
N PHE A 529 -6.04 6.03 -26.47
CA PHE A 529 -6.70 4.74 -26.34
C PHE A 529 -5.69 3.64 -25.99
N TYR A 530 -6.19 2.55 -25.42
CA TYR A 530 -5.39 1.33 -25.28
C TYR A 530 -5.28 0.61 -26.63
N GLU A 531 -4.06 0.54 -27.18
CA GLU A 531 -3.76 -0.07 -28.49
C GLU A 531 -4.38 -1.48 -28.64
N MET A 532 -4.19 -2.34 -27.64
CA MET A 532 -4.67 -3.73 -27.69
C MET A 532 -6.18 -3.89 -27.54
N ALA A 533 -6.89 -2.85 -27.07
CA ALA A 533 -8.33 -2.92 -26.85
C ALA A 533 -9.13 -2.53 -28.11
N ARG A 534 -8.51 -1.87 -29.09
CA ARG A 534 -9.17 -1.44 -30.33
C ARG A 534 -8.72 -2.27 -31.53
N VAL A 535 -9.68 -2.70 -32.35
CA VAL A 535 -9.42 -3.49 -33.57
C VAL A 535 -8.91 -2.63 -34.73
N ASP A 536 -9.20 -1.33 -34.71
CA ASP A 536 -8.84 -0.38 -35.78
C ASP A 536 -7.41 0.16 -35.70
N GLY A 537 -6.69 -0.15 -34.61
CA GLY A 537 -5.31 0.29 -34.36
C GLY A 537 -5.16 1.77 -33.97
N LEU A 538 -6.25 2.47 -33.62
CA LEU A 538 -6.20 3.88 -33.21
C LEU A 538 -5.59 4.01 -31.81
N ILE A 539 -4.52 4.80 -31.68
CA ILE A 539 -3.83 5.02 -30.39
C ILE A 539 -4.10 6.40 -29.80
N LYS A 540 -4.29 7.42 -30.66
CA LYS A 540 -4.43 8.80 -30.24
C LYS A 540 -5.27 9.59 -31.24
N ARG A 541 -6.11 10.48 -30.72
CA ARG A 541 -6.91 11.42 -31.47
C ARG A 541 -6.78 12.82 -30.85
N GLU A 542 -6.47 13.80 -31.67
CA GLU A 542 -6.40 15.21 -31.30
C GLU A 542 -7.47 15.97 -32.07
N GLU A 543 -8.42 16.57 -31.37
CA GLU A 543 -9.47 17.37 -31.99
C GLU A 543 -9.30 18.83 -31.58
N THR A 544 -9.44 19.72 -32.56
CA THR A 544 -9.61 21.16 -32.35
C THR A 544 -10.87 21.63 -33.07
N ALA A 545 -11.23 22.90 -32.93
CA ALA A 545 -12.35 23.50 -33.65
C ALA A 545 -12.24 23.37 -35.18
N ARG A 546 -11.01 23.27 -35.71
CA ARG A 546 -10.74 23.30 -37.17
C ARG A 546 -10.08 22.06 -37.71
N THR A 547 -9.51 21.21 -36.87
CA THR A 547 -8.73 20.06 -37.31
C THR A 547 -9.02 18.85 -36.46
N MET A 548 -8.84 17.67 -37.05
CA MET A 548 -8.86 16.42 -36.33
C MET A 548 -7.71 15.55 -36.83
N THR A 549 -6.89 15.08 -35.90
CA THR A 549 -5.69 14.28 -36.17
C THR A 549 -5.82 12.95 -35.47
N GLU A 550 -5.49 11.87 -36.16
CA GLU A 550 -5.60 10.50 -35.70
C GLU A 550 -4.28 9.78 -35.96
N TYR A 551 -3.80 9.06 -34.94
CA TYR A 551 -2.56 8.30 -35.00
C TYR A 551 -2.88 6.82 -34.84
N TYR A 552 -2.30 6.00 -35.70
CA TYR A 552 -2.57 4.57 -35.80
C TYR A 552 -1.29 3.75 -35.67
N GLN A 553 -1.41 2.55 -35.13
CA GLN A 553 -0.32 1.59 -34.95
C GLN A 553 -0.80 0.18 -35.29
N GLY A 554 0.07 -0.63 -35.89
CA GLY A 554 -0.20 -2.06 -36.13
C GLY A 554 -1.27 -2.39 -37.17
N ARG A 555 -1.73 -1.41 -37.97
CA ARG A 555 -2.77 -1.63 -38.98
C ARG A 555 -2.30 -2.46 -40.18
N PRO A 556 -3.17 -3.32 -40.76
CA PRO A 556 -2.82 -4.17 -41.91
C PRO A 556 -2.67 -3.40 -43.24
N ASP A 557 -3.29 -2.22 -43.34
CA ASP A 557 -3.15 -1.30 -44.48
C ASP A 557 -2.01 -0.29 -44.31
N PHE A 558 -1.21 -0.43 -43.26
CA PHE A 558 -0.07 0.42 -42.91
C PHE A 558 -0.42 1.89 -42.66
N LEU A 559 -1.69 2.27 -42.54
CA LEU A 559 -2.07 3.63 -42.18
C LEU A 559 -1.50 3.98 -40.80
N SER A 560 -0.73 5.06 -40.71
CA SER A 560 -0.08 5.52 -39.48
C SER A 560 -0.68 6.82 -38.94
N TYR A 561 -1.21 7.65 -39.84
CA TYR A 561 -1.63 9.00 -39.51
C TYR A 561 -2.75 9.47 -40.44
N ARG A 562 -3.77 10.11 -39.88
CA ARG A 562 -4.80 10.83 -40.64
C ARG A 562 -5.01 12.21 -40.05
N HIS A 563 -5.17 13.20 -40.91
CA HIS A 563 -5.42 14.58 -40.52
C HIS A 563 -6.47 15.22 -41.42
N ALA A 564 -7.59 15.61 -40.82
CA ALA A 564 -8.71 16.27 -41.47
C ALA A 564 -8.78 17.74 -41.07
N ASN A 565 -8.95 18.61 -42.07
CA ASN A 565 -9.19 20.04 -41.88
C ASN A 565 -10.64 20.36 -42.20
N PHE A 566 -11.29 21.08 -41.29
CA PHE A 566 -12.68 21.49 -41.38
C PHE A 566 -12.83 22.98 -41.64
N ARG A 567 -13.95 23.33 -42.27
CA ARG A 567 -14.44 24.71 -42.36
C ARG A 567 -15.41 24.99 -41.19
N PRO A 568 -15.49 26.24 -40.69
CA PRO A 568 -16.53 26.62 -39.73
C PRO A 568 -17.94 26.29 -40.25
N ARG A 569 -18.83 25.88 -39.34
CA ARG A 569 -20.25 25.62 -39.66
C ARG A 569 -20.92 26.90 -40.15
N VAL A 570 -21.68 26.79 -41.23
CA VAL A 570 -22.58 27.87 -41.67
C VAL A 570 -23.83 27.81 -40.80
N LYS A 571 -24.11 28.86 -40.01
CA LYS A 571 -25.33 28.94 -39.19
C LYS A 571 -26.58 28.90 -40.08
N LYS A 572 -27.22 27.74 -40.23
CA LYS A 572 -28.59 27.65 -40.75
C LYS A 572 -29.57 27.79 -39.59
N LEU A 573 -30.59 28.62 -39.79
CA LEU A 573 -31.55 29.11 -38.79
C LEU A 573 -32.49 28.07 -38.15
N ALA A 574 -32.32 26.77 -38.41
CA ALA A 574 -33.15 25.72 -37.83
C ALA A 574 -32.28 24.70 -37.09
N LEU A 575 -32.42 24.65 -35.76
CA LEU A 575 -31.95 23.61 -34.83
C LEU A 575 -30.80 22.72 -35.35
N SER A 576 -29.59 23.27 -35.50
CA SER A 576 -28.41 22.46 -35.83
C SER A 576 -27.74 22.00 -34.55
N SER A 577 -28.10 20.80 -34.05
CA SER A 577 -27.25 20.08 -33.10
C SER A 577 -25.96 19.62 -33.79
N ALA A 578 -24.93 19.30 -33.01
CA ALA A 578 -23.66 18.78 -33.55
C ALA A 578 -23.87 17.57 -34.47
N GLU A 579 -24.85 16.74 -34.12
CA GLU A 579 -25.24 15.47 -34.74
C GLU A 579 -25.90 15.61 -36.13
N SER A 580 -26.65 16.69 -36.39
CA SER A 580 -27.46 16.80 -37.61
C SER A 580 -26.78 17.54 -38.77
N ASN A 581 -25.62 18.18 -38.52
CA ASN A 581 -24.91 18.97 -39.52
C ASN A 581 -23.38 18.78 -39.39
N PRO A 582 -22.79 17.77 -40.06
CA PRO A 582 -21.36 17.48 -39.94
C PRO A 582 -20.50 18.62 -40.51
N ARG A 583 -19.27 18.77 -39.99
CA ARG A 583 -18.39 19.87 -40.40
C ARG A 583 -17.97 19.69 -41.87
N PRO A 584 -18.01 20.73 -42.71
CA PRO A 584 -17.55 20.62 -44.08
C PRO A 584 -16.03 20.37 -44.12
N ILE A 585 -15.61 19.22 -44.65
CA ILE A 585 -14.20 18.84 -44.77
C ILE A 585 -13.57 19.56 -45.97
N VAL A 586 -12.40 20.18 -45.75
CA VAL A 586 -11.62 20.93 -46.75
C VAL A 586 -10.48 20.09 -47.31
N LYS A 587 -9.74 19.42 -46.42
CA LYS A 587 -8.55 18.65 -46.74
C LYS A 587 -8.48 17.42 -45.85
N ILE A 588 -8.10 16.27 -46.41
CA ILE A 588 -7.72 15.08 -45.65
C ILE A 588 -6.31 14.68 -46.06
N THR A 589 -5.45 14.41 -45.09
CA THR A 589 -4.07 13.93 -45.30
C THR A 589 -3.92 12.60 -44.60
N GLU A 590 -3.46 11.58 -45.30
CA GLU A 590 -3.20 10.24 -44.78
C GLU A 590 -1.74 9.89 -45.03
N GLN A 591 -1.06 9.32 -44.04
CA GLN A 591 0.31 8.82 -44.16
C GLN A 591 0.36 7.35 -43.79
N PHE A 592 1.27 6.64 -44.47
CA PHE A 592 1.40 5.20 -44.36
C PHE A 592 2.83 4.81 -44.00
N PHE A 593 2.99 3.74 -43.24
CA PHE A 593 4.26 3.06 -43.04
C PHE A 593 4.68 2.30 -44.29
N ARG A 594 6.00 2.12 -44.46
CA ARG A 594 6.58 1.41 -45.59
C ARG A 594 6.11 -0.05 -45.61
N ASN A 595 5.57 -0.50 -46.74
CA ASN A 595 5.25 -1.90 -46.98
C ASN A 595 6.37 -2.60 -47.78
N PRO A 596 7.17 -3.49 -47.16
CA PRO A 596 8.29 -4.15 -47.84
C PRO A 596 7.87 -5.03 -49.03
N ALA A 597 6.62 -5.45 -49.12
CA ALA A 597 6.12 -6.30 -50.20
C ALA A 597 5.91 -5.56 -51.54
N LYS A 598 5.84 -4.23 -51.51
CA LYS A 598 5.70 -3.38 -52.72
C LYS A 598 7.01 -2.64 -53.01
N PRO A 599 7.34 -2.33 -54.28
CA PRO A 599 8.43 -1.41 -54.58
C PRO A 599 8.09 0.00 -54.06
N ALA A 600 9.09 0.73 -53.54
CA ALA A 600 8.83 2.02 -52.87
C ALA A 600 8.20 3.08 -53.78
N GLU A 601 8.45 2.99 -55.10
CA GLU A 601 7.89 3.89 -56.12
C GLU A 601 6.40 3.68 -56.40
N GLU A 602 5.86 2.50 -56.05
CA GLU A 602 4.43 2.18 -56.15
C GLU A 602 3.74 2.18 -54.79
N ASP A 603 4.52 2.24 -53.70
CA ASP A 603 4.04 2.27 -52.32
C ASP A 603 3.78 3.71 -51.86
N VAL A 604 2.52 4.02 -51.58
CA VAL A 604 2.09 5.40 -51.26
C VAL A 604 2.47 5.70 -49.81
N ALA A 605 3.36 6.68 -49.61
CA ALA A 605 3.76 7.15 -48.28
C ALA A 605 2.78 8.19 -47.72
N GLU A 606 2.23 9.04 -48.60
CA GLU A 606 1.30 10.09 -48.22
C GLU A 606 0.26 10.31 -49.33
N ARG A 607 -0.99 10.45 -48.91
CA ARG A 607 -2.15 10.72 -49.74
C ARG A 607 -2.88 11.94 -49.21
N VAL A 608 -3.07 12.95 -50.05
CA VAL A 608 -3.74 14.20 -49.70
C VAL A 608 -4.94 14.43 -50.60
N PHE A 609 -6.12 14.49 -50.01
CA PHE A 609 -7.37 14.85 -50.67
C PHE A 609 -7.68 16.33 -50.42
N LEU A 610 -7.54 17.17 -51.44
CA LEU A 610 -7.91 18.58 -51.43
C LEU A 610 -9.34 18.71 -51.98
N LEU A 611 -10.34 18.55 -51.11
CA LEU A 611 -11.74 18.47 -51.49
C LEU A 611 -12.28 19.79 -52.09
N ALA A 612 -11.78 20.93 -51.60
CA ALA A 612 -12.19 22.24 -52.10
C ALA A 612 -11.65 22.55 -53.51
N GLU A 613 -10.52 21.97 -53.88
CA GLU A 613 -9.85 22.18 -55.18
C GLU A 613 -10.07 21.02 -56.15
N GLU A 614 -10.80 19.98 -55.71
CA GLU A 614 -10.99 18.73 -56.44
C GLU A 614 -9.66 18.10 -56.89
N ARG A 615 -8.64 18.09 -56.01
CA ARG A 615 -7.30 17.56 -56.31
C ARG A 615 -6.91 16.45 -55.36
N ILE A 616 -6.18 15.47 -55.87
CA ILE A 616 -5.62 14.36 -55.08
C ILE A 616 -4.11 14.32 -55.32
N GLN A 617 -3.32 14.48 -54.27
CA GLN A 617 -1.86 14.42 -54.32
C GLN A 617 -1.37 13.15 -53.66
N LEU A 618 -0.47 12.45 -54.33
CA LEU A 618 0.20 11.25 -53.85
C LEU A 618 1.70 11.50 -53.79
N ARG A 619 2.31 11.10 -52.68
CA ARG A 619 3.76 11.02 -52.52
C ARG A 619 4.10 9.58 -52.15
N TYR A 620 5.00 8.98 -52.92
CA TYR A 620 5.42 7.59 -52.74
C TYR A 620 6.59 7.51 -51.75
N HIS A 621 6.92 6.30 -51.28
CA HIS A 621 8.10 6.10 -50.44
C HIS A 621 9.38 6.35 -51.26
N CYS A 622 10.37 6.98 -50.63
CA CYS A 622 11.69 7.12 -51.24
C CYS A 622 12.40 5.76 -51.18
N ARG A 623 12.99 5.32 -52.30
CA ARG A 623 13.91 4.18 -52.27
C ARG A 623 15.20 4.57 -51.57
N ASP A 624 15.87 3.59 -50.97
CA ASP A 624 17.12 3.80 -50.21
C ASP A 624 18.29 4.32 -51.08
N ASP A 625 18.24 4.07 -52.38
CA ASP A 625 19.22 4.51 -53.38
C ASP A 625 18.93 5.91 -53.97
N HIS A 626 17.82 6.54 -53.60
CA HIS A 626 17.38 7.83 -54.15
C HIS A 626 17.25 8.91 -53.08
N ILE A 627 17.42 10.18 -53.49
CA ILE A 627 17.31 11.35 -52.60
C ILE A 627 15.88 11.93 -52.61
N THR A 628 15.12 11.71 -53.68
CA THR A 628 13.78 12.28 -53.90
C THR A 628 12.75 11.19 -54.14
N ALA A 629 11.53 11.38 -53.61
CA ALA A 629 10.41 10.49 -53.85
C ALA A 629 9.58 10.92 -55.08
N SER A 630 9.00 9.93 -55.77
CA SER A 630 8.02 10.15 -56.84
C SER A 630 6.73 10.79 -56.29
N LYS A 631 6.09 11.62 -57.12
CA LYS A 631 4.85 12.34 -56.78
C LYS A 631 3.86 12.28 -57.94
N ARG A 632 2.57 12.16 -57.64
CA ARG A 632 1.50 12.22 -58.65
C ARG A 632 0.35 13.07 -58.14
N GLU A 633 -0.17 13.93 -59.00
CA GLU A 633 -1.34 14.77 -58.73
C GLU A 633 -2.42 14.47 -59.76
N PHE A 634 -3.64 14.23 -59.27
CA PHE A 634 -4.82 13.99 -60.08
C PHE A 634 -5.79 15.15 -59.91
N LEU A 635 -6.18 15.76 -61.04
CA LEU A 635 -7.25 16.76 -61.08
C LEU A 635 -8.57 16.05 -61.31
N ARG A 636 -9.45 16.07 -60.31
CA ARG A 636 -10.80 15.55 -60.41
C ARG A 636 -11.66 16.62 -61.11
N ARG A 637 -12.23 16.28 -62.27
CA ARG A 637 -13.38 17.01 -62.83
C ARG A 637 -14.66 16.27 -62.49
N THR A 638 -15.77 16.99 -62.33
CA THR A 638 -17.12 16.45 -62.15
C THR A 638 -17.46 15.45 -63.27
N GLU A 639 -18.23 14.39 -62.99
CA GLU A 639 -18.54 13.33 -63.97
C GLU A 639 -19.26 13.83 -65.24
N VAL A 640 -19.79 15.05 -65.17
CA VAL A 640 -20.45 15.76 -66.25
C VAL A 640 -19.90 17.19 -66.33
N ASP A 641 -19.56 17.62 -67.56
CA ASP A 641 -19.29 19.03 -67.85
C ASP A 641 -20.55 19.88 -67.61
N SER A 642 -20.42 21.21 -67.59
CA SER A 642 -21.54 22.17 -67.48
C SER A 642 -22.62 22.05 -68.59
N LYS A 643 -22.41 21.15 -69.57
CA LYS A 643 -23.35 20.78 -70.65
C LYS A 643 -23.91 19.36 -70.54
N GLY A 644 -23.61 18.60 -69.48
CA GLY A 644 -24.14 17.24 -69.27
C GLY A 644 -23.42 16.11 -70.04
N ASN A 645 -22.25 16.39 -70.63
CA ASN A 645 -21.43 15.38 -71.31
C ASN A 645 -20.51 14.64 -70.33
N LYS A 646 -20.37 13.32 -70.46
CA LYS A 646 -19.41 12.51 -69.69
C LYS A 646 -17.98 12.96 -70.01
N ILE A 647 -17.23 13.39 -68.99
CA ILE A 647 -15.84 13.76 -69.14
C ILE A 647 -14.99 12.49 -69.33
N ILE A 648 -14.23 12.44 -70.43
CA ILE A 648 -13.28 11.36 -70.75
C ILE A 648 -11.92 11.74 -70.12
N MET A 649 -11.21 10.76 -69.54
CA MET A 649 -9.88 10.98 -68.95
C MET A 649 -8.93 11.53 -70.03
N THR A 650 -8.29 12.65 -69.74
CA THR A 650 -7.32 13.30 -70.63
C THR A 650 -5.94 13.33 -69.97
N PRO A 651 -4.84 13.24 -70.73
CA PRO A 651 -3.48 13.15 -70.16
C PRO A 651 -3.09 14.32 -69.25
N ASP A 652 -3.69 15.50 -69.46
CA ASP A 652 -3.52 16.72 -68.65
C ASP A 652 -4.17 16.65 -67.26
N MET A 653 -4.96 15.61 -66.97
CA MET A 653 -5.59 15.40 -65.66
C MET A 653 -4.68 14.71 -64.64
N CYS A 654 -3.52 14.20 -65.06
CA CYS A 654 -2.52 13.58 -64.18
C CYS A 654 -1.16 14.25 -64.38
N ILE A 655 -0.67 14.94 -63.35
CA ILE A 655 0.67 15.51 -63.31
C ILE A 655 1.54 14.56 -62.50
N SER A 656 2.57 13.98 -63.12
CA SER A 656 3.46 13.02 -62.48
C SER A 656 4.91 13.50 -62.51
N PHE A 657 5.59 13.34 -61.37
CA PHE A 657 7.03 13.45 -61.22
C PHE A 657 7.53 12.07 -60.81
N GLU A 658 8.16 11.36 -61.74
CA GLU A 658 8.72 10.02 -61.51
C GLU A 658 10.24 10.12 -61.62
N VAL A 659 10.95 9.59 -60.63
CA VAL A 659 12.41 9.49 -60.66
C VAL A 659 12.83 8.44 -61.69
N GLU A 660 12.22 7.26 -61.54
CA GLU A 660 12.08 6.10 -62.44
C GLU A 660 10.90 6.14 -63.42
N PRO A 661 10.95 6.65 -64.67
CA PRO A 661 9.75 6.70 -65.51
C PRO A 661 9.32 5.30 -65.96
N MET A 662 8.21 4.77 -65.44
CA MET A 662 7.71 3.45 -65.84
C MET A 662 6.78 3.54 -67.06
N GLU A 663 6.84 2.55 -67.95
CA GLU A 663 6.08 2.61 -69.21
C GLU A 663 4.57 2.37 -69.00
N HIS A 664 4.23 1.57 -67.98
CA HIS A 664 2.84 1.23 -67.67
C HIS A 664 2.10 2.39 -66.96
N THR A 665 2.81 3.25 -66.22
CA THR A 665 2.23 4.36 -65.44
C THR A 665 1.78 5.52 -66.32
N LYS A 666 2.37 5.63 -67.52
CA LYS A 666 1.99 6.58 -68.57
C LYS A 666 0.75 6.15 -69.35
N LYS A 667 0.30 4.90 -69.23
CA LYS A 667 -0.89 4.41 -69.95
C LYS A 667 -2.15 5.08 -69.39
N LEU A 668 -2.96 5.64 -70.29
CA LEU A 668 -4.21 6.33 -69.91
C LEU A 668 -5.19 5.41 -69.16
N LEU A 669 -5.20 4.11 -69.49
CA LEU A 669 -6.00 3.10 -68.78
C LEU A 669 -5.60 2.99 -67.31
N TYR A 670 -4.29 2.89 -67.03
CA TYR A 670 -3.77 2.82 -65.66
C TYR A 670 -4.10 4.10 -64.88
N GLN A 671 -3.93 5.27 -65.48
CA GLN A 671 -4.27 6.55 -64.85
C GLN A 671 -5.77 6.66 -64.54
N TYR A 672 -6.63 6.16 -65.43
CA TYR A 672 -8.07 6.11 -65.21
C TYR A 672 -8.45 5.15 -64.08
N GLU A 673 -7.91 3.93 -64.08
CA GLU A 673 -8.12 2.94 -63.03
C GLU A 673 -7.64 3.46 -61.66
N ALA A 674 -6.45 4.08 -61.61
CA ALA A 674 -5.92 4.72 -60.42
C ALA A 674 -6.81 5.87 -59.93
N MET A 675 -7.28 6.74 -60.83
CA MET A 675 -8.21 7.82 -60.47
C MET A 675 -9.54 7.28 -59.91
N MET A 676 -10.11 6.24 -60.52
CA MET A 676 -11.34 5.62 -60.04
C MET A 676 -11.17 4.92 -58.70
N HIS A 677 -9.99 4.33 -58.45
CA HIS A 677 -9.60 3.83 -57.13
C HIS A 677 -9.52 4.96 -56.11
N LEU A 678 -8.78 6.04 -56.40
CA LEU A 678 -8.64 7.20 -55.51
C LEU A 678 -9.97 7.89 -55.21
N LYS A 679 -10.91 7.95 -56.15
CA LYS A 679 -12.28 8.45 -55.90
C LYS A 679 -13.05 7.59 -54.90
N ARG A 680 -12.85 6.26 -54.91
CA ARG A 680 -13.47 5.36 -53.92
C ARG A 680 -12.82 5.55 -52.55
N GLU A 681 -11.51 5.64 -52.52
CA GLU A 681 -10.73 5.89 -51.29
C GLU A 681 -11.05 7.26 -50.67
N GLU A 682 -11.24 8.30 -51.48
CA GLU A 682 -11.68 9.62 -51.01
C GLU A 682 -13.06 9.53 -50.32
N LYS A 683 -14.02 8.81 -50.94
CA LYS A 683 -15.34 8.60 -50.34
C LYS A 683 -15.26 7.83 -49.03
N LEU A 684 -14.40 6.81 -48.96
CA LEU A 684 -14.17 6.01 -47.76
C LEU A 684 -13.54 6.87 -46.65
N SER A 685 -12.46 7.58 -46.94
CA SER A 685 -11.76 8.45 -46.00
C SER A 685 -12.69 9.55 -45.47
N ARG A 686 -13.51 10.15 -46.34
CA ARG A 686 -14.53 11.13 -45.93
C ARG A 686 -15.58 10.54 -45.00
N HIS A 687 -16.01 9.31 -45.26
CA HIS A 687 -16.96 8.62 -44.38
C HIS A 687 -16.34 8.29 -43.03
N GLN A 688 -15.09 7.81 -43.00
CA GLN A 688 -14.38 7.49 -41.76
C GLN A 688 -14.13 8.73 -40.90
N VAL A 689 -13.78 9.87 -41.50
CA VAL A 689 -13.68 11.15 -40.75
C VAL A 689 -15.03 11.52 -40.12
N TRP A 690 -16.13 11.33 -40.85
CA TRP A 690 -17.47 11.57 -40.33
C TRP A 690 -17.86 10.61 -39.18
N GLU A 691 -17.56 9.31 -39.31
CA GLU A 691 -17.74 8.33 -38.23
C GLU A 691 -16.92 8.72 -37.00
N SER A 692 -15.70 9.22 -37.22
CA SER A 692 -14.82 9.62 -36.12
C SER A 692 -15.31 10.88 -35.40
N GLU A 693 -15.94 11.84 -36.11
CA GLU A 693 -16.64 12.96 -35.46
C GLU A 693 -17.84 12.49 -34.61
N LEU A 694 -18.60 11.50 -35.09
CA LEU A 694 -19.72 10.93 -34.35
C LEU A 694 -19.25 10.17 -33.11
N GLU A 695 -18.19 9.38 -33.22
CA GLU A 695 -17.60 8.65 -32.09
C GLU A 695 -17.15 9.62 -30.99
N VAL A 696 -16.58 10.78 -31.33
CA VAL A 696 -16.25 11.81 -30.33
C VAL A 696 -17.50 12.31 -29.62
N LEU A 697 -18.60 12.55 -30.33
CA LEU A 697 -19.87 12.97 -29.69
C LEU A 697 -20.41 11.88 -28.76
N GLU A 698 -20.33 10.61 -29.15
CA GLU A 698 -20.73 9.48 -28.33
C GLU A 698 -19.86 9.37 -27.06
N ILE A 699 -18.54 9.48 -27.19
CA ILE A 699 -17.61 9.51 -26.05
C ILE A 699 -17.99 10.65 -25.10
N LEU A 700 -18.23 11.87 -25.61
CA LEU A 700 -18.56 13.01 -24.75
C LEU A 700 -19.89 12.84 -24.03
N LYS A 701 -20.89 12.27 -24.71
CA LYS A 701 -22.19 11.97 -24.10
C LYS A 701 -22.06 10.92 -23.00
N LEU A 702 -21.33 9.84 -23.24
CA LEU A 702 -21.04 8.84 -22.21
C LEU A 702 -20.29 9.45 -21.02
N ARG A 703 -19.30 10.31 -21.27
CA ARG A 703 -18.58 11.02 -20.20
C ARG A 703 -19.49 11.94 -19.39
N GLU A 704 -20.44 12.62 -20.02
CA GLU A 704 -21.43 13.46 -19.32
C GLU A 704 -22.36 12.61 -18.44
N GLU A 705 -22.80 11.46 -18.95
CA GLU A 705 -23.60 10.49 -18.19
C GLU A 705 -22.81 9.91 -17.01
N GLU A 706 -21.54 9.55 -17.20
CA GLU A 706 -20.63 9.06 -16.17
C GLU A 706 -20.33 10.12 -15.10
N GLU A 707 -20.14 11.39 -15.47
CA GLU A 707 -19.95 12.49 -14.51
C GLU A 707 -21.24 12.82 -13.73
N ALA A 708 -22.43 12.57 -14.32
CA ALA A 708 -23.70 12.80 -13.66
C ALA A 708 -24.10 11.64 -12.72
N ALA A 709 -23.85 10.39 -13.14
CA ALA A 709 -24.27 9.17 -12.45
C ALA A 709 -23.10 8.19 -12.32
N HIS A 710 -22.39 8.30 -11.20
CA HIS A 710 -21.27 7.42 -10.86
C HIS A 710 -21.76 6.12 -10.24
N ALA A 711 -21.28 4.98 -10.75
CA ALA A 711 -21.52 3.66 -10.19
C ALA A 711 -20.20 3.02 -9.73
N LEU A 712 -20.26 2.30 -8.60
CA LEU A 712 -19.11 1.63 -8.03
C LEU A 712 -19.20 0.12 -8.19
N THR A 713 -18.13 -0.49 -8.69
CA THR A 713 -17.97 -1.95 -8.74
C THR A 713 -17.79 -2.49 -7.33
N ILE A 714 -18.68 -3.36 -6.91
CA ILE A 714 -18.58 -4.09 -5.65
C ILE A 714 -18.02 -5.48 -5.96
N SER A 715 -16.97 -5.88 -5.24
CA SER A 715 -16.38 -7.21 -5.38
C SER A 715 -17.42 -8.29 -5.11
N ILE A 716 -17.36 -9.39 -5.87
CA ILE A 716 -18.23 -10.57 -5.65
C ILE A 716 -17.99 -11.18 -4.27
N TYR A 717 -16.77 -11.03 -3.74
CA TYR A 717 -16.35 -11.51 -2.43
C TYR A 717 -16.74 -10.56 -1.29
N ASP A 718 -17.14 -9.32 -1.59
CA ASP A 718 -17.65 -8.37 -0.58
C ASP A 718 -19.10 -8.73 -0.25
N THR A 719 -19.26 -9.63 0.71
CA THR A 719 -20.57 -10.14 1.13
C THR A 719 -21.39 -9.13 1.94
N LYS A 720 -20.80 -7.99 2.32
CA LYS A 720 -21.51 -6.93 3.04
C LYS A 720 -22.21 -5.98 2.07
N ARG A 721 -21.49 -5.49 1.05
CA ARG A 721 -22.02 -4.52 0.09
C ARG A 721 -22.78 -5.18 -1.06
N ASN A 722 -22.46 -6.44 -1.39
CA ASN A 722 -23.15 -7.16 -2.45
C ASN A 722 -24.45 -7.78 -1.91
N GLU A 723 -25.53 -7.01 -1.93
CA GLU A 723 -26.86 -7.42 -1.47
C GLU A 723 -27.31 -8.73 -2.14
N LYS A 724 -27.04 -8.91 -3.44
CA LYS A 724 -27.39 -10.14 -4.17
C LYS A 724 -26.67 -11.36 -3.62
N SER A 725 -25.37 -11.23 -3.30
CA SER A 725 -24.59 -12.32 -2.70
C SER A 725 -25.03 -12.62 -1.27
N LYS A 726 -25.42 -11.59 -0.51
CA LYS A 726 -25.97 -11.74 0.84
C LYS A 726 -27.32 -12.46 0.81
N GLU A 727 -28.24 -12.01 -0.04
CA GLU A 727 -29.54 -12.66 -0.25
C GLU A 727 -29.39 -14.12 -0.69
N TYR A 728 -28.43 -14.41 -1.58
CA TYR A 728 -28.14 -15.77 -2.01
C TYR A 728 -27.62 -16.65 -0.85
N ARG A 729 -26.69 -16.14 -0.03
CA ARG A 729 -26.22 -16.86 1.17
C ARG A 729 -27.33 -17.07 2.20
N GLU A 730 -28.09 -16.04 2.52
CA GLU A 730 -29.20 -16.13 3.46
C GLU A 730 -30.30 -17.07 2.97
N ALA A 731 -30.53 -17.15 1.64
CA ALA A 731 -31.41 -18.14 1.06
C ALA A 731 -30.84 -19.56 1.19
N MET A 732 -29.54 -19.75 0.94
CA MET A 732 -28.87 -21.05 1.05
C MET A 732 -28.81 -21.54 2.50
N GLU A 733 -28.50 -20.67 3.46
CA GLU A 733 -28.52 -20.97 4.90
C GLU A 733 -29.93 -21.32 5.38
N ARG A 734 -30.97 -20.62 4.90
CA ARG A 734 -32.36 -20.99 5.18
C ARG A 734 -32.71 -22.37 4.64
N VAL A 735 -32.32 -22.69 3.41
CA VAL A 735 -32.53 -24.02 2.81
C VAL A 735 -31.78 -25.10 3.61
N MET A 736 -30.52 -24.87 3.95
CA MET A 736 -29.71 -25.81 4.75
C MET A 736 -30.26 -25.99 6.16
N HIS A 737 -30.74 -24.93 6.80
CA HIS A 737 -31.36 -25.00 8.11
C HIS A 737 -32.69 -25.75 8.04
N GLU A 738 -33.51 -25.51 7.02
CA GLU A 738 -34.75 -26.24 6.78
C GLU A 738 -34.47 -27.73 6.47
N GLU A 739 -33.46 -28.04 5.64
CA GLU A 739 -33.01 -29.41 5.39
C GLU A 739 -32.48 -30.08 6.65
N HIS A 740 -31.70 -29.38 7.46
CA HIS A 740 -31.22 -29.92 8.74
C HIS A 740 -32.37 -30.22 9.69
N LEU A 741 -33.35 -29.31 9.80
CA LEU A 741 -34.56 -29.53 10.58
C LEU A 741 -35.36 -30.73 10.04
N ARG A 742 -35.53 -30.86 8.71
CA ARG A 742 -36.17 -32.03 8.09
C ARG A 742 -35.40 -33.33 8.31
N GLN A 743 -34.06 -33.29 8.29
CA GLN A 743 -33.20 -34.44 8.58
C GLN A 743 -33.29 -34.86 10.05
N VAL A 744 -33.32 -33.89 10.97
CA VAL A 744 -33.50 -34.14 12.41
C VAL A 744 -34.89 -34.72 12.68
N GLU A 745 -35.94 -34.21 12.02
CA GLU A 745 -37.30 -34.76 12.13
C GLU A 745 -37.40 -36.19 11.55
N THR A 746 -36.79 -36.46 10.40
CA THR A 746 -36.80 -37.81 9.78
C THR A 746 -35.96 -38.83 10.54
N GLN A 747 -34.85 -38.42 11.17
CA GLN A 747 -34.04 -39.31 12.03
C GLN A 747 -34.70 -39.63 13.38
N LEU A 748 -35.76 -38.90 13.77
CA LEU A 748 -36.49 -39.10 15.03
C LEU A 748 -37.80 -39.88 14.89
N ASP A 749 -38.10 -40.49 13.73
CA ASP A 749 -39.27 -41.34 13.58
C ASP A 749 -38.96 -42.81 13.96
N TYR A 750 -39.14 -43.11 15.24
CA TYR A 750 -38.92 -44.43 15.83
C TYR A 750 -39.89 -45.52 15.32
N LEU A 751 -40.99 -45.15 14.65
CA LEU A 751 -42.00 -46.09 14.12
C LEU A 751 -41.96 -46.26 12.60
N ALA A 752 -41.33 -45.34 11.85
CA ALA A 752 -41.28 -45.36 10.39
C ALA A 752 -40.84 -46.70 9.75
N PRO A 753 -39.78 -47.39 10.23
CA PRO A 753 -39.34 -48.67 9.65
C PRO A 753 -40.35 -49.81 9.82
N PHE A 754 -41.20 -49.73 10.85
CA PHE A 754 -42.21 -50.74 11.16
C PHE A 754 -43.54 -50.43 10.46
N LEU A 755 -43.88 -49.14 10.33
CA LEU A 755 -45.07 -48.70 9.58
C LEU A 755 -44.92 -48.90 8.06
N ALA A 756 -43.70 -48.82 7.52
CA ALA A 756 -43.42 -49.05 6.09
C ALA A 756 -43.70 -50.50 5.62
N GLN A 757 -43.79 -51.46 6.55
CA GLN A 757 -44.10 -52.86 6.25
C GLN A 757 -45.61 -53.12 6.07
N LEU A 758 -46.46 -52.12 6.36
CA LEU A 758 -47.90 -52.19 6.18
C LEU A 758 -48.34 -51.47 4.90
N PRO A 759 -49.35 -52.00 4.18
CA PRO A 759 -49.87 -51.34 2.98
C PRO A 759 -50.47 -49.96 3.32
N PRO A 760 -50.19 -48.91 2.52
CA PRO A 760 -50.62 -47.55 2.83
C PRO A 760 -52.15 -47.41 2.72
N GLY A 761 -52.80 -47.00 3.82
CA GLY A 761 -54.22 -46.58 3.82
C GLY A 761 -55.16 -47.35 4.75
N GLU A 762 -54.75 -48.45 5.39
CA GLU A 762 -55.58 -49.16 6.37
C GLU A 762 -55.37 -48.63 7.80
N LYS A 763 -56.46 -48.39 8.53
CA LYS A 763 -56.38 -48.06 9.97
C LYS A 763 -55.82 -49.26 10.72
N LEU A 764 -54.72 -49.07 11.45
CA LEU A 764 -54.08 -50.09 12.29
C LEU A 764 -55.14 -50.78 13.16
N THR A 765 -55.30 -52.09 13.06
CA THR A 765 -56.10 -52.83 14.04
C THR A 765 -55.35 -52.87 15.38
N ARG A 766 -56.08 -52.97 16.51
CA ARG A 766 -55.46 -53.03 17.85
C ARG A 766 -54.36 -54.10 17.96
N TRP A 767 -54.57 -55.26 17.34
CA TRP A 767 -53.59 -56.34 17.33
C TRP A 767 -52.32 -55.96 16.54
N GLN A 768 -52.46 -55.30 15.38
CA GLN A 768 -51.33 -54.78 14.61
C GLN A 768 -50.59 -53.67 15.38
N ALA A 769 -51.31 -52.80 16.11
CA ALA A 769 -50.71 -51.76 16.95
C ALA A 769 -49.88 -52.33 18.11
N VAL A 770 -50.40 -53.35 18.81
CA VAL A 770 -49.67 -54.06 19.87
C VAL A 770 -48.43 -54.74 19.29
N ARG A 771 -48.60 -55.44 18.16
CA ARG A 771 -47.48 -56.13 17.50
C ARG A 771 -46.38 -55.16 17.08
N LEU A 772 -46.72 -54.01 16.49
CA LEU A 772 -45.76 -52.99 16.09
C LEU A 772 -45.05 -52.35 17.30
N LYS A 773 -45.78 -52.11 18.39
CA LYS A 773 -45.18 -51.66 19.66
C LYS A 773 -44.14 -52.68 20.15
N ASP A 774 -44.52 -53.96 20.18
CA ASP A 774 -43.66 -55.03 20.70
C ASP A 774 -42.44 -55.28 19.80
N GLU A 775 -42.60 -55.21 18.48
CA GLU A 775 -41.49 -55.31 17.51
C GLU A 775 -40.53 -54.12 17.65
N CYS A 776 -41.04 -52.90 17.77
CA CYS A 776 -40.23 -51.69 17.99
C CYS A 776 -39.46 -51.75 19.31
N LEU A 777 -40.11 -52.17 20.40
CA LEU A 777 -39.46 -52.31 21.70
C LEU A 777 -38.44 -53.45 21.71
N SER A 778 -38.74 -54.58 21.06
CA SER A 778 -37.82 -55.71 20.94
C SER A 778 -36.56 -55.33 20.16
N ASP A 779 -36.70 -54.64 19.02
CA ASP A 779 -35.55 -54.14 18.25
C ASP A 779 -34.71 -53.15 19.07
N PHE A 780 -35.36 -52.20 19.77
CA PHE A 780 -34.65 -51.27 20.64
C PHE A 780 -33.89 -51.97 21.77
N LYS A 781 -34.50 -52.99 22.39
CA LYS A 781 -33.85 -53.84 23.40
C LYS A 781 -32.64 -54.57 22.82
N GLN A 782 -32.74 -55.15 21.63
CA GLN A 782 -31.62 -55.80 20.96
C GLN A 782 -30.49 -54.82 20.67
N ARG A 783 -30.79 -53.60 20.23
CA ARG A 783 -29.77 -52.55 20.01
C ARG A 783 -29.05 -52.17 21.30
N LEU A 784 -29.77 -52.04 22.42
CA LEU A 784 -29.17 -51.78 23.72
C LEU A 784 -28.26 -52.94 24.17
N ILE A 785 -28.68 -54.18 23.97
CA ILE A 785 -27.87 -55.38 24.28
C ILE A 785 -26.62 -55.42 23.39
N ASN A 786 -26.75 -55.24 22.08
CA ASN A 786 -25.63 -55.23 21.14
C ASN A 786 -24.62 -54.14 21.48
N LYS A 787 -25.09 -52.97 21.93
CA LYS A 787 -24.21 -51.89 22.38
C LYS A 787 -23.44 -52.25 23.66
N ALA A 788 -24.09 -52.91 24.62
CA ALA A 788 -23.41 -53.41 25.82
C ALA A 788 -22.35 -54.46 25.46
N ASN A 789 -22.69 -55.42 24.60
CA ASN A 789 -21.79 -56.47 24.12
C ASN A 789 -20.59 -55.88 23.37
N LEU A 790 -20.79 -54.84 22.55
CA LEU A 790 -19.70 -54.17 21.84
C LEU A 790 -18.73 -53.46 22.80
N ILE A 791 -19.25 -52.78 23.84
CA ILE A 791 -18.41 -52.13 24.84
C ILE A 791 -17.63 -53.19 25.63
N GLN A 792 -18.29 -54.29 26.00
CA GLN A 792 -17.65 -55.40 26.69
C GLN A 792 -16.55 -56.07 25.85
N ALA A 793 -16.80 -56.34 24.57
CA ALA A 793 -15.79 -56.93 23.67
C ALA A 793 -14.56 -56.02 23.52
N ARG A 794 -14.75 -54.69 23.49
CA ARG A 794 -13.63 -53.73 23.47
C ARG A 794 -12.86 -53.72 24.78
N PHE A 795 -13.56 -53.81 25.92
CA PHE A 795 -12.94 -53.91 27.24
C PHE A 795 -12.08 -55.17 27.35
N GLU A 796 -12.61 -56.32 26.93
CA GLU A 796 -11.89 -57.60 26.93
C GLU A 796 -10.66 -57.56 26.01
N LYS A 797 -10.78 -56.95 24.83
CA LYS A 797 -9.66 -56.78 23.88
C LYS A 797 -8.52 -55.95 24.49
N GLU A 798 -8.81 -54.76 25.01
CA GLU A 798 -7.78 -53.90 25.62
C GLU A 798 -7.13 -54.57 26.84
N THR A 799 -7.91 -55.32 27.62
CA THR A 799 -7.39 -56.10 28.77
C THR A 799 -6.44 -57.21 28.32
N GLN A 800 -6.77 -57.94 27.25
CA GLN A 800 -5.91 -58.97 26.68
C GLN A 800 -4.63 -58.39 26.08
N GLU A 801 -4.70 -57.24 25.41
CA GLU A 801 -3.54 -56.56 24.85
C GLU A 801 -2.57 -56.08 25.95
N LEU A 802 -3.10 -55.55 27.04
CA LEU A 802 -2.30 -55.19 28.22
C LEU A 802 -1.61 -56.44 28.82
N GLN A 803 -2.32 -57.55 28.98
CA GLN A 803 -1.74 -58.80 29.49
C GLN A 803 -0.62 -59.34 28.58
N LYS A 804 -0.80 -59.32 27.26
CA LYS A 804 0.25 -59.73 26.31
C LYS A 804 1.48 -58.84 26.40
N LYS A 805 1.29 -57.53 26.56
CA LYS A 805 2.40 -56.58 26.71
C LYS A 805 3.12 -56.74 28.05
N GLN A 806 2.40 -57.08 29.12
CA GLN A 806 3.00 -57.44 30.42
C GLN A 806 3.83 -58.72 30.34
N GLN A 807 3.35 -59.75 29.64
CA GLN A 807 4.10 -60.99 29.40
C GLN A 807 5.36 -60.73 28.57
N TRP A 808 5.24 -59.96 27.48
CA TRP A 808 6.39 -59.55 26.66
C TRP A 808 7.45 -58.80 27.47
N TYR A 809 7.04 -57.90 28.36
CA TYR A 809 7.98 -57.18 29.23
C TYR A 809 8.70 -58.12 30.21
N GLN A 810 7.99 -59.10 30.78
CA GLN A 810 8.61 -60.11 31.66
C GLN A 810 9.65 -60.98 30.94
N GLU A 811 9.42 -61.30 29.67
CA GLU A 811 10.35 -62.09 28.85
C GLU A 811 11.58 -61.27 28.41
N ASN A 812 11.41 -59.98 28.16
CA ASN A 812 12.44 -59.11 27.57
C ASN A 812 13.17 -58.18 28.57
N GLN A 813 12.87 -58.31 29.87
CA GLN A 813 13.32 -57.40 30.93
C GLN A 813 14.86 -57.22 31.01
N VAL A 814 15.64 -58.24 30.63
CA VAL A 814 17.11 -58.21 30.72
C VAL A 814 17.77 -57.51 29.52
N THR A 815 17.01 -57.26 28.45
CA THR A 815 17.49 -56.74 27.17
C THR A 815 16.97 -55.34 26.82
N LEU A 816 16.19 -54.70 27.71
CA LEU A 816 15.59 -53.40 27.46
C LEU A 816 16.52 -52.23 27.83
N THR A 817 16.45 -51.15 27.05
CA THR A 817 17.09 -49.86 27.37
C THR A 817 16.20 -49.03 28.31
N PRO A 818 16.73 -48.03 29.05
CA PRO A 818 15.92 -47.18 29.91
C PRO A 818 14.81 -46.41 29.15
N GLU A 819 15.04 -46.07 27.88
CA GLU A 819 14.03 -45.43 27.02
C GLU A 819 12.87 -46.39 26.69
N ASP A 820 13.17 -47.67 26.49
CA ASP A 820 12.15 -48.70 26.23
C ASP A 820 11.31 -49.00 27.49
N GLU A 821 11.90 -48.88 28.68
CA GLU A 821 11.19 -49.03 29.96
C GLU A 821 10.17 -47.90 30.18
N ASP A 822 10.54 -46.65 29.90
CA ASP A 822 9.65 -45.50 29.96
C ASP A 822 8.50 -45.60 28.95
N LEU A 823 8.79 -46.06 27.72
CA LEU A 823 7.76 -46.32 26.71
C LEU A 823 6.76 -47.39 27.17
N TYR A 824 7.24 -48.47 27.80
CA TYR A 824 6.37 -49.50 28.35
C TYR A 824 5.49 -48.97 29.50
N LEU A 825 6.06 -48.20 30.43
CA LEU A 825 5.30 -47.59 31.53
C LEU A 825 4.22 -46.63 31.01
N SER A 826 4.56 -45.82 30.00
CA SER A 826 3.60 -44.93 29.34
C SER A 826 2.46 -45.72 28.68
N TYR A 827 2.76 -46.82 27.98
CA TYR A 827 1.76 -47.68 27.34
C TYR A 827 0.84 -48.34 28.38
N CYS A 828 1.39 -48.88 29.48
CA CYS A 828 0.60 -49.44 30.57
C CYS A 828 -0.35 -48.41 31.19
N SER A 829 0.12 -47.18 31.42
CA SER A 829 -0.71 -46.09 31.96
C SER A 829 -1.89 -45.74 31.03
N GLN A 830 -1.63 -45.65 29.72
CA GLN A 830 -2.65 -45.35 28.72
C GLN A 830 -3.66 -46.48 28.54
N ALA A 831 -3.19 -47.74 28.52
CA ALA A 831 -4.05 -48.91 28.43
C ALA A 831 -4.95 -49.04 29.67
N MET A 832 -4.40 -48.87 30.88
CA MET A 832 -5.20 -48.86 32.12
C MET A 832 -6.26 -47.75 32.13
N PHE A 833 -5.93 -46.55 31.62
CA PHE A 833 -6.90 -45.47 31.48
C PHE A 833 -8.04 -45.82 30.51
N ARG A 834 -7.73 -46.41 29.36
CA ARG A 834 -8.74 -46.86 28.37
C ARG A 834 -9.67 -47.93 28.95
N ILE A 835 -9.10 -48.91 29.65
CA ILE A 835 -9.85 -49.97 30.34
C ILE A 835 -10.82 -49.36 31.36
N ARG A 836 -10.36 -48.41 32.19
CA ARG A 836 -11.19 -47.72 33.19
C ARG A 836 -12.34 -46.92 32.56
N ILE A 837 -12.09 -46.25 31.44
CA ILE A 837 -13.15 -45.55 30.69
C ILE A 837 -14.19 -46.53 30.14
N LEU A 838 -13.75 -47.65 29.56
CA LEU A 838 -14.66 -48.66 29.00
C LEU A 838 -15.51 -49.30 30.09
N GLU A 839 -14.94 -49.56 31.26
CA GLU A 839 -15.65 -50.04 32.44
C GLU A 839 -16.72 -49.03 32.91
N GLN A 840 -16.35 -47.76 33.09
CA GLN A 840 -17.30 -46.70 33.45
C GLN A 840 -18.42 -46.56 32.42
N ARG A 841 -18.09 -46.64 31.13
CA ARG A 841 -19.07 -46.59 30.04
C ARG A 841 -20.03 -47.77 30.07
N LEU A 842 -19.53 -48.97 30.35
CA LEU A 842 -20.34 -50.18 30.46
C LEU A 842 -21.30 -50.09 31.65
N ASN A 843 -20.80 -49.67 32.82
CA ASN A 843 -21.62 -49.49 34.02
C ASN A 843 -22.70 -48.43 33.83
N ARG A 844 -22.33 -47.26 33.30
CA ARG A 844 -23.30 -46.20 32.97
C ARG A 844 -24.33 -46.67 31.93
N HIS A 845 -23.94 -47.49 30.96
CA HIS A 845 -24.87 -48.06 29.99
C HIS A 845 -25.85 -49.05 30.65
N LYS A 846 -25.37 -49.89 31.57
CA LYS A 846 -26.22 -50.82 32.34
C LYS A 846 -27.27 -50.08 33.19
N GLU A 847 -26.90 -48.95 33.78
CA GLU A 847 -27.82 -48.10 34.56
C GLU A 847 -28.84 -47.37 33.69
N LEU A 848 -28.41 -46.78 32.57
CA LEU A 848 -29.28 -45.94 31.73
C LEU A 848 -30.13 -46.71 30.73
N ALA A 849 -29.73 -47.92 30.32
CA ALA A 849 -30.45 -48.69 29.31
C ALA A 849 -31.91 -49.04 29.72
N PRO A 850 -32.20 -49.49 30.96
CA PRO A 850 -33.58 -49.69 31.42
C PRO A 850 -34.41 -48.41 31.41
N LEU A 851 -33.84 -47.28 31.84
CA LEU A 851 -34.52 -45.98 31.84
C LEU A 851 -34.87 -45.53 30.42
N LYS A 852 -33.98 -45.73 29.45
CA LYS A 852 -34.22 -45.42 28.04
C LYS A 852 -35.29 -46.32 27.42
N TYR A 853 -35.31 -47.60 27.81
CA TYR A 853 -36.34 -48.54 27.37
C TYR A 853 -37.73 -48.13 27.87
N LEU A 854 -37.85 -47.79 29.16
CA LEU A 854 -39.10 -47.31 29.75
C LEU A 854 -39.56 -45.98 29.13
N ALA A 855 -38.64 -45.06 28.87
CA ALA A 855 -38.95 -43.79 28.22
C ALA A 855 -39.47 -43.98 26.79
N LEU A 856 -38.94 -44.95 26.04
CA LEU A 856 -39.44 -45.27 24.70
C LEU A 856 -40.83 -45.94 24.78
N GLU A 857 -41.04 -46.83 25.74
CA GLU A 857 -42.35 -47.44 25.97
C GLU A 857 -43.42 -46.39 26.31
N GLU A 858 -43.10 -45.42 27.18
CA GLU A 858 -44.00 -44.32 27.52
C GLU A 858 -44.31 -43.43 26.30
N LYS A 859 -43.30 -43.16 25.45
CA LYS A 859 -43.47 -42.41 24.20
C LYS A 859 -44.37 -43.16 23.22
N LEU A 860 -44.15 -44.46 23.03
CA LEU A 860 -45.00 -45.31 22.17
C LEU A 860 -46.44 -45.39 22.68
N TYR A 861 -46.64 -45.39 24.00
CA TYR A 861 -47.97 -45.39 24.59
C TYR A 861 -48.73 -44.08 24.36
N LYS A 862 -48.02 -42.94 24.32
CA LYS A 862 -48.58 -41.59 24.11
C LYS A 862 -48.64 -41.17 22.63
N ASP A 863 -48.14 -42.00 21.71
CA ASP A 863 -48.05 -41.65 20.28
C ASP A 863 -49.44 -41.72 19.59
N PRO A 864 -49.91 -40.64 18.93
CA PRO A 864 -51.19 -40.62 18.24
C PRO A 864 -51.31 -41.68 17.12
N ARG A 865 -50.18 -42.12 16.52
CA ARG A 865 -50.17 -43.15 15.46
C ARG A 865 -50.51 -44.55 15.98
N LEU A 866 -50.38 -44.78 17.29
CA LEU A 866 -50.75 -46.03 17.97
C LEU A 866 -51.99 -45.86 18.87
N GLY A 867 -52.82 -44.83 18.64
CA GLY A 867 -53.96 -44.47 19.49
C GLY A 867 -55.02 -45.56 19.70
N GLU A 868 -55.07 -46.60 18.85
CA GLU A 868 -55.92 -47.79 19.05
C GLU A 868 -55.50 -48.64 20.27
N LEU A 869 -54.30 -48.43 20.82
CA LEU A 869 -53.83 -49.03 22.08
C LEU A 869 -54.57 -48.46 23.31
N GLN A 870 -55.04 -47.20 23.24
CA GLN A 870 -55.67 -46.49 24.36
C GLN A 870 -57.20 -46.64 24.40
N LYS A 871 -57.83 -47.24 23.38
CA LYS A 871 -59.27 -47.54 23.41
C LYS A 871 -59.57 -48.71 24.34
N ILE A 872 -59.60 -48.44 25.64
CA ILE A 872 -60.15 -49.33 26.67
C ILE A 872 -61.19 -48.52 27.45
N PHE A 873 -62.44 -49.01 27.42
CA PHE A 873 -63.70 -48.45 27.92
C PHE A 873 -64.43 -47.46 27.01
N ALA A 874 -65.16 -48.01 26.03
CA ALA A 874 -66.59 -47.75 25.91
C ALA A 874 -67.32 -49.07 26.19
#